data_AF-A0A3L7Y5S9-F1
#
_entry.id   AF-A0A3L7Y5S9-F1
#
_cell.length_a   1.000
_cell.length_b   1.000
_cell.length_c   1.000
_cell.angle_alpha   90.00
_cell.angle_beta   90.00
_cell.angle_gamma   90.00
#
_symmetry.space_group_name_H-M   'P 1'
#
loop_
_entity.id
_entity.type
_entity.pdbx_description
1 polymer ?
#
loop_
_entity_poly.entity_id
_entity_poly.type
_entity_poly.pdbx_seq_one_letter_code
_entity_poly.pdbx_strand_id
1 'polypeptide(L)'
;MRLGRYRIVPGSDLNRANLEGAELRSTDLRAAQMRGANLRAAKLSGANLAACNLLGAKLSGADLTGADLSGCQLMDSDMRGARLEWADLTGANLRGASLTLATLAIATLRDADMFEADLSELNLHGADLTNANLEGANLSRANLGGANLTRTNLRGANLEEADLTGARLNLAMLKHANLAGANLSHASLRMAELEFARLHGAQLNLETVLDTKWRLAWRLVTDGAEGLNLTGVDLTNAELSGAMLHDATLCDADFTNSILCNADMRGTDFRGACLHGTDLTGARLNLSALSGARINSETKLDGKWRTVWKLSTEGLGGTPTRGIDLSQASLRGVDLAAADFIATDLREADLSTANLRGAALMKANLEGANLEDAVLEGALLHWAKLDRHTRIHPKWRKVWQLASFGGSEATLPDIDLSNAYLFVCNLRKAQLQRANLSGSNLKGADLSRAMLEEANLTGVQAANANFSGASLGFANLADGDFSAANFSGAIMVRATLKNVNFSGANLSGALLNQANLSGADFSGANLSGAVFSGADLTDTSLMQANVSNAVFGGANLIRCSMTEAKSNKSTQLDRRWRVGVELAMHGPGERDMRGSKLLLAGLRNINLSGVRLSKSDLHEADLSGANLEGAQADGCGINKARLRGANLRNANLEGTLLKATDLTGANLSGANLAGAFLTDANLSGADLHGADLQRANLRRANLNGANLLGANLHGTEIFGAHMSATTQIEPKWAAIWSVQQGRGATADLKGKDFSGTNLSRLEMQRLDFSGTNFANAKMTACNLSHAVLAGAQLQGAQLAGADLRDADLTGADMMGAMLVKVQLDRCRLEGADLSDTALAGANLTKADLSGAQLLRADLSGANFTGAQLARANLQGAILDGATQLDPKWRLVWELATKGGAWRNLEGKDLSLAGLRRANLTGAKLALANLKQADLSEAQAVKADFSGANLNGANLQGATLTAAKFSKADLQGANLENADLSGADLRDANLFGARMENTVLLETKLSGAIMPDGSRED
;
A
#
# COMPACT_ATOMS: atom_id res chain seq x y z
N MET A 1 62.22 51.77 39.39
CA MET A 1 62.72 52.21 40.72
C MET A 1 63.45 51.05 41.37
N ARG A 2 64.62 51.29 42.01
CA ARG A 2 65.21 50.31 42.94
C ARG A 2 64.21 50.09 44.09
N LEU A 3 63.44 48.99 44.06
CA LEU A 3 63.04 48.35 45.31
C LEU A 3 64.35 47.97 45.99
N GLY A 4 64.59 48.52 47.19
CA GLY A 4 65.89 48.47 47.86
C GLY A 4 66.54 47.09 47.81
N ARG A 5 67.80 47.04 47.37
CA ARG A 5 68.73 45.89 47.38
C ARG A 5 68.40 44.62 46.58
N TYR A 6 67.25 44.49 45.91
CA TYR A 6 66.95 43.28 45.13
C TYR A 6 66.87 43.55 43.63
N ARG A 7 67.72 42.87 42.86
CA ARG A 7 67.61 42.79 41.39
C ARG A 7 66.47 41.81 41.11
N ILE A 8 65.37 42.28 40.51
CA ILE A 8 64.33 41.36 40.03
C ILE A 8 64.95 40.55 38.90
N VAL A 9 64.91 39.23 39.05
CA VAL A 9 65.46 38.26 38.10
C VAL A 9 64.33 37.39 37.56
N PRO A 10 64.51 36.71 36.41
CA PRO A 10 63.55 35.72 35.93
C PRO A 10 63.17 34.70 37.02
N GLY A 11 61.88 34.36 37.10
CA GLY A 11 61.35 33.43 38.09
C GLY A 11 61.11 34.02 39.50
N SER A 12 61.25 35.33 39.68
CA SER A 12 61.04 35.97 40.99
C SER A 12 59.61 35.75 41.51
N ASP A 13 59.47 35.52 42.82
CA ASP A 13 58.18 35.53 43.51
C ASP A 13 57.81 36.96 43.94
N LEU A 14 56.77 37.48 43.31
CA LEU A 14 56.19 38.81 43.45
C LEU A 14 54.67 38.70 43.67
N ASN A 15 54.18 37.57 44.16
CA ASN A 15 52.77 37.36 44.42
C ASN A 15 52.23 38.44 45.38
N ARG A 16 51.12 39.08 45.02
CA ARG A 16 50.49 40.20 45.75
C ARG A 16 51.40 41.42 45.98
N ALA A 17 52.51 41.54 45.26
CA ALA A 17 53.39 42.71 45.35
C ALA A 17 52.65 43.98 44.92
N ASN A 18 52.94 45.10 45.60
CA ASN A 18 52.47 46.41 45.17
C ASN A 18 53.53 47.09 44.31
N LEU A 19 53.26 47.17 43.02
CA LEU A 19 54.11 47.69 41.95
C LEU A 19 53.39 48.79 41.16
N GLU A 20 52.43 49.46 41.81
CA GLU A 20 51.67 50.57 41.22
C GLU A 20 52.61 51.69 40.76
N GLY A 21 52.46 52.11 39.50
CA GLY A 21 53.31 53.13 38.88
C GLY A 21 54.78 52.75 38.72
N ALA A 22 55.16 51.47 38.91
CA ALA A 22 56.55 51.05 38.85
C ALA A 22 57.17 51.24 37.46
N GLU A 23 58.35 51.83 37.40
CA GLU A 23 59.18 51.93 36.18
C GLU A 23 59.95 50.61 35.96
N LEU A 24 59.46 49.77 35.05
CA LEU A 24 59.91 48.42 34.71
C LEU A 24 60.12 48.22 33.19
N ARG A 25 60.36 49.31 32.45
CA ARG A 25 60.59 49.28 31.00
C ARG A 25 61.75 48.37 30.64
N SER A 26 61.58 47.54 29.60
CA SER A 26 62.60 46.59 29.11
C SER A 26 63.19 45.67 30.18
N THR A 27 62.46 45.42 31.26
CA THR A 27 62.91 44.53 32.34
C THR A 27 62.63 43.08 31.98
N ASP A 28 63.55 42.17 32.30
CA ASP A 28 63.36 40.73 32.15
C ASP A 28 62.71 40.14 33.41
N LEU A 29 61.42 39.83 33.30
CA LEU A 29 60.55 39.28 34.35
C LEU A 29 60.10 37.86 34.03
N ARG A 30 60.70 37.19 33.03
CA ARG A 30 60.25 35.87 32.54
C ARG A 30 59.98 34.88 33.67
N ALA A 31 58.87 34.15 33.56
CA ALA A 31 58.42 33.13 34.50
C ALA A 31 58.19 33.60 35.96
N ALA A 32 58.16 34.91 36.22
CA ALA A 32 57.89 35.42 37.56
C ALA A 32 56.46 35.08 38.03
N GLN A 33 56.34 34.84 39.34
CA GLN A 33 55.06 34.60 40.00
C GLN A 33 54.50 35.93 40.51
N MET A 34 53.41 36.42 39.95
CA MET A 34 52.81 37.74 40.22
C MET A 34 51.29 37.65 40.47
N ARG A 35 50.83 36.53 41.04
CA ARG A 35 49.40 36.31 41.30
C ARG A 35 48.85 37.40 42.22
N GLY A 36 47.82 38.09 41.76
CA GLY A 36 47.17 39.19 42.50
C GLY A 36 48.05 40.43 42.74
N ALA A 37 49.15 40.59 42.01
CA ALA A 37 50.00 41.78 42.13
C ALA A 37 49.26 43.05 41.68
N ASN A 38 49.54 44.19 42.34
CA ASN A 38 49.03 45.50 41.92
C ASN A 38 50.06 46.18 41.01
N LEU A 39 49.80 46.19 39.71
CA LEU A 39 50.62 46.79 38.65
C LEU A 39 49.89 47.97 37.99
N ARG A 40 48.91 48.57 38.69
CA ARG A 40 48.13 49.69 38.17
C ARG A 40 49.05 50.82 37.70
N ALA A 41 48.84 51.32 36.49
CA ALA A 41 49.65 52.37 35.86
C ALA A 41 51.17 52.10 35.76
N ALA A 42 51.63 50.86 35.95
CA ALA A 42 53.05 50.50 35.83
C ALA A 42 53.57 50.73 34.40
N LYS A 43 54.86 51.05 34.27
CA LYS A 43 55.53 51.27 32.97
C LYS A 43 56.36 50.04 32.61
N LEU A 44 55.78 49.15 31.82
CA LEU A 44 56.30 47.85 31.40
C LEU A 44 56.60 47.80 29.89
N SER A 45 56.71 48.94 29.21
CA SER A 45 56.97 48.98 27.76
C SER A 45 58.23 48.18 27.40
N GLY A 46 58.12 47.25 26.46
CA GLY A 46 59.21 46.38 26.02
C GLY A 46 59.71 45.36 27.07
N ALA A 47 59.02 45.20 28.19
CA ALA A 47 59.40 44.23 29.22
C ALA A 47 59.19 42.80 28.72
N ASN A 48 60.02 41.86 29.18
CA ASN A 48 59.81 40.44 28.95
C ASN A 48 59.10 39.80 30.13
N LEU A 49 57.81 39.55 29.96
CA LEU A 49 56.90 38.90 30.91
C LEU A 49 56.61 37.45 30.51
N ALA A 50 57.29 36.86 29.52
CA ALA A 50 56.93 35.54 29.00
C ALA A 50 56.80 34.49 30.11
N ALA A 51 55.74 33.69 30.04
CA ALA A 51 55.36 32.66 31.01
C ALA A 51 55.13 33.16 32.46
N CYS A 52 54.88 34.44 32.69
CA CYS A 52 54.53 34.94 34.02
C CYS A 52 53.18 34.41 34.50
N ASN A 53 53.03 34.26 35.82
CA ASN A 53 51.76 33.99 36.46
C ASN A 53 51.16 35.29 37.02
N LEU A 54 50.31 35.95 36.25
CA LEU A 54 49.62 37.21 36.55
C LEU A 54 48.13 37.00 36.90
N LEU A 55 47.76 35.79 37.33
CA LEU A 55 46.39 35.44 37.69
C LEU A 55 45.80 36.44 38.71
N GLY A 56 44.69 37.10 38.35
CA GLY A 56 44.03 38.11 39.17
C GLY A 56 44.83 39.40 39.42
N ALA A 57 45.89 39.66 38.67
CA ALA A 57 46.69 40.89 38.81
C ALA A 57 45.89 42.14 38.40
N LYS A 58 46.19 43.28 39.03
CA LYS A 58 45.59 44.59 38.69
C LYS A 58 46.55 45.35 37.79
N LEU A 59 46.27 45.40 36.51
CA LEU A 59 47.07 46.01 35.44
C LEU A 59 46.39 47.25 34.83
N SER A 60 45.31 47.76 35.45
CA SER A 60 44.56 48.88 34.89
C SER A 60 45.44 50.10 34.64
N GLY A 61 45.36 50.64 33.42
CA GLY A 61 46.19 51.75 32.94
C GLY A 61 47.70 51.47 32.79
N ALA A 62 48.16 50.23 32.91
CA ALA A 62 49.57 49.88 32.71
C ALA A 62 50.02 50.09 31.26
N ASP A 63 51.28 50.49 31.06
CA ASP A 63 51.91 50.63 29.75
C ASP A 63 52.74 49.37 29.46
N LEU A 64 52.17 48.44 28.70
CA LEU A 64 52.74 47.18 28.23
C LEU A 64 53.11 47.24 26.74
N THR A 65 53.28 48.44 26.18
CA THR A 65 53.57 48.63 24.75
C THR A 65 54.80 47.82 24.33
N GLY A 66 54.66 46.93 23.34
CA GLY A 66 55.74 46.07 22.85
C GLY A 66 56.29 45.05 23.85
N ALA A 67 55.58 44.77 24.95
CA ALA A 67 55.99 43.76 25.92
C ALA A 67 55.77 42.33 25.39
N ASP A 68 56.61 41.40 25.82
CA ASP A 68 56.45 39.96 25.56
C ASP A 68 55.69 39.32 26.72
N LEU A 69 54.41 39.03 26.54
CA LEU A 69 53.53 38.31 27.47
C LEU A 69 53.24 36.88 26.98
N SER A 70 54.06 36.31 26.09
CA SER A 70 53.82 34.99 25.52
C SER A 70 53.70 33.92 26.61
N GLY A 71 52.65 33.09 26.54
CA GLY A 71 52.37 32.03 27.52
C GLY A 71 52.01 32.49 28.94
N CYS A 72 51.74 33.78 29.16
CA CYS A 72 51.34 34.29 30.48
C CYS A 72 50.00 33.71 30.95
N GLN A 73 49.86 33.55 32.28
CA GLN A 73 48.58 33.30 32.93
C GLN A 73 47.99 34.62 33.41
N LEU A 74 46.97 35.14 32.72
CA LEU A 74 46.32 36.44 32.93
C LEU A 74 44.83 36.31 33.30
N MET A 75 44.36 35.10 33.61
CA MET A 75 42.98 34.83 33.98
C MET A 75 42.52 35.77 35.12
N ASP A 76 41.28 36.27 35.01
CA ASP A 76 40.65 37.21 35.96
C ASP A 76 41.45 38.50 36.24
N SER A 77 42.43 38.87 35.41
CA SER A 77 43.19 40.10 35.58
C SER A 77 42.38 41.34 35.15
N ASP A 78 42.59 42.46 35.85
CA ASP A 78 42.00 43.75 35.50
C ASP A 78 42.99 44.53 34.64
N MET A 79 42.79 44.53 33.33
CA MET A 79 43.63 45.24 32.36
C MET A 79 42.91 46.43 31.72
N ARG A 80 41.85 46.95 32.35
CA ARG A 80 41.07 48.07 31.80
C ARG A 80 41.94 49.29 31.53
N GLY A 81 41.84 49.83 30.32
CA GLY A 81 42.64 50.99 29.87
C GLY A 81 44.15 50.74 29.79
N ALA A 82 44.63 49.50 29.88
CA ALA A 82 46.05 49.19 29.67
C ALA A 82 46.44 49.37 28.20
N ARG A 83 47.69 49.74 27.96
CA ARG A 83 48.26 49.93 26.62
C ARG A 83 49.12 48.73 26.24
N LEU A 84 48.70 47.97 25.25
CA LEU A 84 49.32 46.73 24.78
C LEU A 84 49.61 46.78 23.28
N GLU A 85 49.74 47.98 22.70
CA GLU A 85 50.07 48.10 21.28
C GLU A 85 51.40 47.37 21.00
N TRP A 86 51.44 46.56 19.93
CA TRP A 86 52.62 45.76 19.54
C TRP A 86 53.04 44.66 20.53
N ALA A 87 52.27 44.37 21.58
CA ALA A 87 52.60 43.32 22.53
C ALA A 87 52.45 41.92 21.93
N ASP A 88 53.27 40.97 22.41
CA ASP A 88 53.14 39.55 22.09
C ASP A 88 52.40 38.83 23.22
N LEU A 89 51.18 38.37 22.96
CA LEU A 89 50.34 37.58 23.85
C LEU A 89 50.14 36.15 23.31
N THR A 90 51.05 35.64 22.48
CA THR A 90 50.94 34.30 21.90
C THR A 90 50.78 33.25 22.99
N GLY A 91 49.70 32.45 22.93
CA GLY A 91 49.39 31.40 23.90
C GLY A 91 49.08 31.89 25.31
N ALA A 92 48.82 33.19 25.51
CA ALA A 92 48.45 33.72 26.82
C ALA A 92 47.02 33.29 27.20
N ASN A 93 46.80 33.08 28.50
CA ASN A 93 45.50 32.72 29.05
C ASN A 93 44.85 33.95 29.70
N LEU A 94 43.91 34.59 29.00
CA LEU A 94 43.16 35.78 29.39
C LEU A 94 41.69 35.46 29.75
N ARG A 95 41.38 34.21 30.11
CA ARG A 95 39.99 33.81 30.44
C ARG A 95 39.40 34.71 31.53
N GLY A 96 38.21 35.28 31.27
CA GLY A 96 37.54 36.19 32.21
C GLY A 96 38.27 37.51 32.52
N ALA A 97 39.36 37.84 31.81
CA ALA A 97 40.06 39.10 32.00
C ALA A 97 39.19 40.29 31.51
N SER A 98 39.31 41.43 32.19
CA SER A 98 38.62 42.67 31.80
C SER A 98 39.57 43.57 31.02
N LEU A 99 39.31 43.77 29.72
CA LEU A 99 40.14 44.59 28.83
C LEU A 99 39.41 45.81 28.26
N THR A 100 38.23 46.15 28.77
CA THR A 100 37.45 47.32 28.33
C THR A 100 38.34 48.57 28.26
N LEU A 101 38.25 49.31 27.15
CA LEU A 101 39.06 50.51 26.85
C LEU A 101 40.59 50.32 26.77
N ALA A 102 41.11 49.09 26.84
CA ALA A 102 42.52 48.83 26.55
C ALA A 102 42.82 49.03 25.05
N THR A 103 44.10 49.09 24.69
CA THR A 103 44.54 49.18 23.30
C THR A 103 45.47 48.02 22.95
N LEU A 104 45.04 47.17 22.03
CA LEU A 104 45.78 45.99 21.53
C LEU A 104 46.03 46.10 20.02
N ALA A 105 46.07 47.32 19.48
CA ALA A 105 46.31 47.54 18.06
C ALA A 105 47.64 46.90 17.63
N ILE A 106 47.59 46.08 16.58
CA ILE A 106 48.74 45.39 15.98
C ILE A 106 49.43 44.42 16.99
N ALA A 107 48.74 44.00 18.05
CA ALA A 107 49.24 42.98 18.97
C ALA A 107 49.17 41.57 18.35
N THR A 108 50.02 40.66 18.82
CA THR A 108 49.98 39.23 18.45
C THR A 108 49.26 38.46 19.55
N LEU A 109 48.11 37.86 19.24
CA LEU A 109 47.23 37.10 20.15
C LEU A 109 47.02 35.66 19.65
N ARG A 110 47.99 35.12 18.89
CA ARG A 110 47.88 33.77 18.32
C ARG A 110 47.71 32.73 19.41
N ASP A 111 46.78 31.81 19.21
CA ASP A 111 46.50 30.72 20.15
C ASP A 111 46.16 31.17 21.59
N ALA A 112 45.80 32.45 21.80
CA ALA A 112 45.42 32.96 23.11
C ALA A 112 44.03 32.47 23.54
N ASP A 113 43.85 32.18 24.83
CA ASP A 113 42.53 31.82 25.40
C ASP A 113 41.87 33.04 26.03
N MET A 114 40.79 33.52 25.44
CA MET A 114 39.98 34.67 25.83
C MET A 114 38.50 34.29 26.00
N PHE A 115 38.21 33.03 26.34
CA PHE A 115 36.83 32.57 26.57
C PHE A 115 36.11 33.45 27.60
N GLU A 116 34.90 33.89 27.25
CA GLU A 116 34.04 34.81 28.01
C GLU A 116 34.73 36.12 28.48
N ALA A 117 35.83 36.53 27.84
CA ALA A 117 36.48 37.79 28.16
C ALA A 117 35.62 39.01 27.76
N ASP A 118 35.69 40.08 28.54
CA ASP A 118 35.07 41.36 28.18
C ASP A 118 36.05 42.23 27.40
N LEU A 119 35.82 42.28 26.09
CA LEU A 119 36.59 43.00 25.07
C LEU A 119 35.74 44.11 24.42
N SER A 120 34.66 44.56 25.09
CA SER A 120 33.78 45.60 24.57
C SER A 120 34.54 46.91 24.36
N GLU A 121 34.23 47.60 23.25
CA GLU A 121 34.85 48.87 22.83
C GLU A 121 36.39 48.82 22.69
N LEU A 122 36.98 47.62 22.66
CA LEU A 122 38.42 47.44 22.59
C LEU A 122 38.98 47.77 21.20
N ASN A 123 40.15 48.42 21.16
CA ASN A 123 40.86 48.63 19.90
C ASN A 123 41.83 47.47 19.61
N LEU A 124 41.44 46.60 18.68
CA LEU A 124 42.17 45.46 18.13
C LEU A 124 42.57 45.67 16.66
N HIS A 125 42.60 46.92 16.18
CA HIS A 125 42.93 47.22 14.78
C HIS A 125 44.24 46.56 14.35
N GLY A 126 44.18 45.77 13.27
CA GLY A 126 45.34 45.06 12.70
C GLY A 126 45.95 43.97 13.59
N ALA A 127 45.31 43.58 14.71
CA ALA A 127 45.82 42.54 15.59
C ALA A 127 45.76 41.14 14.94
N ASP A 128 46.64 40.23 15.37
CA ASP A 128 46.67 38.85 14.89
C ASP A 128 46.10 37.88 15.94
N LEU A 129 44.84 37.48 15.76
CA LEU A 129 44.08 36.58 16.62
C LEU A 129 43.97 35.16 16.03
N THR A 130 44.89 34.77 15.14
CA THR A 130 44.84 33.45 14.48
C THR A 130 44.75 32.33 15.52
N ASN A 131 43.78 31.41 15.36
CA ASN A 131 43.46 30.31 16.26
C ASN A 131 43.11 30.69 17.72
N ALA A 132 42.91 31.98 18.04
CA ALA A 132 42.53 32.37 19.39
C ALA A 132 41.14 31.84 19.77
N ASN A 133 40.92 31.60 21.06
CA ASN A 133 39.64 31.16 21.61
C ASN A 133 38.88 32.36 22.20
N LEU A 134 37.83 32.82 21.54
CA LEU A 134 36.94 33.92 21.96
C LEU A 134 35.48 33.45 22.12
N GLU A 135 35.27 32.16 22.40
CA GLU A 135 33.92 31.65 22.63
C GLU A 135 33.25 32.38 23.81
N GLY A 136 32.03 32.86 23.58
CA GLY A 136 31.25 33.64 24.54
C GLY A 136 31.79 35.04 24.86
N ALA A 137 32.86 35.50 24.23
CA ALA A 137 33.45 36.80 24.52
C ALA A 137 32.54 37.97 24.10
N ASN A 138 32.61 39.08 24.84
CA ASN A 138 31.92 40.31 24.48
C ASN A 138 32.85 41.23 23.69
N LEU A 139 32.65 41.35 22.39
CA LEU A 139 33.35 42.24 21.46
C LEU A 139 32.45 43.37 20.93
N SER A 140 31.34 43.66 21.61
CA SER A 140 30.42 44.71 21.16
C SER A 140 31.16 46.04 20.98
N ARG A 141 30.93 46.69 19.83
CA ARG A 141 31.59 47.96 19.43
C ARG A 141 33.12 47.95 19.40
N ALA A 142 33.75 46.77 19.42
CA ALA A 142 35.20 46.68 19.29
C ALA A 142 35.65 47.10 17.88
N ASN A 143 36.84 47.70 17.78
CA ASN A 143 37.49 47.98 16.51
C ASN A 143 38.44 46.83 16.15
N LEU A 144 38.02 46.00 15.20
CA LEU A 144 38.75 44.87 14.64
C LEU A 144 39.15 45.12 13.18
N GLY A 145 39.18 46.38 12.75
CA GLY A 145 39.51 46.74 11.36
C GLY A 145 40.87 46.16 10.95
N GLY A 146 40.91 45.44 9.83
CA GLY A 146 42.12 44.78 9.32
C GLY A 146 42.69 43.64 10.19
N ALA A 147 42.03 43.25 11.29
CA ALA A 147 42.50 42.19 12.17
C ALA A 147 42.49 40.81 11.46
N ASN A 148 43.40 39.93 11.86
CA ASN A 148 43.46 38.55 11.39
C ASN A 148 42.78 37.61 12.40
N LEU A 149 41.57 37.18 12.09
CA LEU A 149 40.71 36.28 12.87
C LEU A 149 40.62 34.90 12.22
N THR A 150 41.66 34.50 11.48
CA THR A 150 41.66 33.22 10.76
C THR A 150 41.61 32.06 11.77
N ARG A 151 40.65 31.14 11.61
CA ARG A 151 40.43 29.98 12.51
C ARG A 151 40.15 30.32 13.98
N THR A 152 39.77 31.56 14.26
CA THR A 152 39.41 31.99 15.60
C THR A 152 38.07 31.34 16.02
N ASN A 153 37.97 30.86 17.27
CA ASN A 153 36.72 30.39 17.83
C ASN A 153 35.91 31.59 18.35
N LEU A 154 34.81 31.95 17.68
CA LEU A 154 33.92 33.06 18.04
C LEU A 154 32.49 32.55 18.34
N ARG A 155 32.35 31.27 18.69
CA ARG A 155 31.04 30.66 18.99
C ARG A 155 30.34 31.44 20.10
N GLY A 156 29.11 31.88 19.86
CA GLY A 156 28.31 32.65 20.83
C GLY A 156 28.88 34.03 21.20
N ALA A 157 29.93 34.52 20.53
CA ALA A 157 30.52 35.82 20.84
C ALA A 157 29.57 36.97 20.46
N ASN A 158 29.61 38.06 21.23
CA ASN A 158 28.85 39.26 20.92
C ASN A 158 29.70 40.25 20.12
N LEU A 159 29.45 40.40 18.82
CA LEU A 159 30.13 41.34 17.91
C LEU A 159 29.18 42.46 17.44
N GLU A 160 28.13 42.73 18.21
CA GLU A 160 27.14 43.78 17.90
C GLU A 160 27.83 45.13 17.69
N GLU A 161 27.51 45.80 16.58
CA GLU A 161 28.07 47.10 16.18
C GLU A 161 29.62 47.14 16.09
N ALA A 162 30.30 46.00 16.04
CA ALA A 162 31.76 45.96 15.91
C ALA A 162 32.23 46.41 14.51
N ASP A 163 33.38 47.06 14.44
CA ASP A 163 34.04 47.39 13.17
C ASP A 163 34.98 46.27 12.74
N LEU A 164 34.59 45.50 11.74
CA LEU A 164 35.36 44.41 11.14
C LEU A 164 35.84 44.76 9.72
N THR A 165 35.92 46.07 9.39
CA THR A 165 36.29 46.51 8.05
C THR A 165 37.63 45.91 7.61
N GLY A 166 37.65 45.18 6.49
CA GLY A 166 38.87 44.54 5.97
C GLY A 166 39.44 43.39 6.83
N ALA A 167 38.73 42.93 7.86
CA ALA A 167 39.20 41.83 8.71
C ALA A 167 39.21 40.47 7.97
N ARG A 168 40.10 39.57 8.38
CA ARG A 168 40.23 38.21 7.82
C ARG A 168 39.64 37.18 8.77
N LEU A 169 38.39 36.75 8.54
CA LEU A 169 37.67 35.75 9.32
C LEU A 169 37.61 34.38 8.61
N ASN A 170 38.61 34.06 7.78
CA ASN A 170 38.62 32.80 7.04
C ASN A 170 38.64 31.62 8.01
N LEU A 171 37.74 30.64 7.82
CA LEU A 171 37.59 29.47 8.70
C LEU A 171 37.25 29.81 10.16
N ALA A 172 36.76 31.02 10.46
CA ALA A 172 36.34 31.37 11.81
C ALA A 172 35.06 30.61 12.21
N MET A 173 34.96 30.23 13.48
CA MET A 173 33.78 29.54 14.02
C MET A 173 32.82 30.58 14.61
N LEU A 174 31.79 30.97 13.87
CA LEU A 174 30.84 32.05 14.23
C LEU A 174 29.46 31.53 14.65
N LYS A 175 29.33 30.24 14.98
CA LYS A 175 28.04 29.64 15.34
C LYS A 175 27.42 30.39 16.52
N HIS A 176 26.16 30.81 16.41
CA HIS A 176 25.44 31.63 17.41
C HIS A 176 26.04 33.02 17.71
N ALA A 177 27.02 33.50 16.94
CA ALA A 177 27.58 34.83 17.17
C ALA A 177 26.56 35.94 16.85
N ASN A 178 26.59 37.03 17.62
CA ASN A 178 25.78 38.21 17.34
C ASN A 178 26.57 39.20 16.49
N LEU A 179 26.25 39.33 15.20
CA LEU A 179 26.87 40.27 14.27
C LEU A 179 25.92 41.43 13.90
N ALA A 180 24.85 41.63 14.68
CA ALA A 180 23.86 42.67 14.39
C ALA A 180 24.53 44.04 14.31
N GLY A 181 24.26 44.79 13.24
CA GLY A 181 24.84 46.12 13.02
C GLY A 181 26.36 46.17 12.77
N ALA A 182 27.08 45.04 12.77
CA ALA A 182 28.53 45.02 12.58
C ALA A 182 28.93 45.47 11.17
N ASN A 183 30.06 46.17 11.03
CA ASN A 183 30.58 46.58 9.73
C ASN A 183 31.56 45.54 9.18
N LEU A 184 31.12 44.77 8.17
CA LEU A 184 31.88 43.72 7.50
C LEU A 184 32.37 44.15 6.11
N SER A 185 32.37 45.45 5.81
CA SER A 185 32.83 45.97 4.52
C SER A 185 34.26 45.51 4.23
N HIS A 186 34.51 44.97 3.03
CA HIS A 186 35.81 44.42 2.62
C HIS A 186 36.33 43.23 3.45
N ALA A 187 35.58 42.71 4.41
CA ALA A 187 35.99 41.57 5.22
C ALA A 187 35.97 40.26 4.41
N SER A 188 36.79 39.29 4.81
CA SER A 188 36.82 37.96 4.20
C SER A 188 36.36 36.89 5.19
N LEU A 189 35.21 36.26 4.92
CA LEU A 189 34.59 35.21 5.74
C LEU A 189 34.59 33.85 5.01
N ARG A 190 35.65 33.56 4.23
CA ARG A 190 35.70 32.35 3.41
C ARG A 190 35.65 31.11 4.30
N MET A 191 34.67 30.23 4.07
CA MET A 191 34.47 29.00 4.84
C MET A 191 34.25 29.26 6.34
N ALA A 192 33.72 30.41 6.72
CA ALA A 192 33.33 30.68 8.11
C ALA A 192 32.01 29.98 8.45
N GLU A 193 31.88 29.50 9.69
CA GLU A 193 30.71 28.77 10.17
C GLU A 193 29.68 29.73 10.78
N LEU A 194 28.63 30.12 10.05
CA LEU A 194 27.65 31.14 10.45
C LEU A 194 26.28 30.58 10.89
N GLU A 195 26.21 29.29 11.23
CA GLU A 195 24.98 28.67 11.73
C GLU A 195 24.44 29.45 12.93
N PHE A 196 23.17 29.88 12.87
CA PHE A 196 22.49 30.67 13.89
C PHE A 196 23.10 32.05 14.19
N ALA A 197 24.01 32.54 13.36
CA ALA A 197 24.59 33.88 13.55
C ALA A 197 23.57 34.98 13.21
N ARG A 198 23.47 36.01 14.06
CA ARG A 198 22.54 37.14 13.85
C ARG A 198 23.18 38.16 12.92
N LEU A 199 22.64 38.32 11.71
CA LEU A 199 23.19 39.23 10.68
C LEU A 199 22.33 40.47 10.43
N HIS A 200 21.24 40.66 11.18
CA HIS A 200 20.32 41.77 10.97
C HIS A 200 21.04 43.14 11.09
N GLY A 201 20.92 43.96 10.06
CA GLY A 201 21.53 45.31 10.02
C GLY A 201 23.06 45.32 9.84
N ALA A 202 23.72 44.17 9.69
CA ALA A 202 25.15 44.13 9.39
C ALA A 202 25.44 44.82 8.03
N GLN A 203 26.54 45.56 7.95
CA GLN A 203 26.91 46.31 6.75
C GLN A 203 27.88 45.50 5.89
N LEU A 204 27.43 45.11 4.69
CA LEU A 204 28.22 44.37 3.71
C LEU A 204 28.31 45.18 2.41
N ASN A 205 29.42 45.03 1.69
CA ASN A 205 29.57 45.58 0.34
C ASN A 205 29.91 44.47 -0.68
N LEU A 206 30.17 44.89 -1.92
CA LEU A 206 30.50 43.98 -3.03
C LEU A 206 31.86 43.28 -2.84
N GLU A 207 32.76 43.86 -2.05
CA GLU A 207 34.09 43.30 -1.78
C GLU A 207 34.10 42.36 -0.56
N THR A 208 33.04 42.35 0.26
CA THR A 208 32.90 41.39 1.35
C THR A 208 32.81 39.96 0.79
N VAL A 209 33.76 39.10 1.14
CA VAL A 209 33.77 37.70 0.71
C VAL A 209 32.94 36.88 1.70
N LEU A 210 31.79 36.37 1.24
CA LEU A 210 30.84 35.59 2.04
C LEU A 210 30.20 34.51 1.17
N ASP A 211 30.04 33.30 1.72
CA ASP A 211 29.37 32.19 1.05
C ASP A 211 27.93 32.56 0.64
N THR A 212 27.48 32.04 -0.51
CA THR A 212 26.22 32.44 -1.16
C THR A 212 25.00 32.24 -0.26
N LYS A 213 24.97 31.16 0.52
CA LYS A 213 23.94 30.87 1.52
C LYS A 213 23.81 31.99 2.56
N TRP A 214 24.91 32.35 3.20
CA TRP A 214 24.90 33.36 4.27
C TRP A 214 24.67 34.77 3.74
N ARG A 215 25.13 35.05 2.51
CA ARG A 215 24.78 36.29 1.81
C ARG A 215 23.29 36.39 1.52
N LEU A 216 22.63 35.29 1.16
CA LEU A 216 21.17 35.25 1.02
C LEU A 216 20.50 35.46 2.39
N ALA A 217 20.90 34.70 3.43
CA ALA A 217 20.33 34.85 4.77
C ALA A 217 20.40 36.29 5.29
N TRP A 218 21.55 36.96 5.15
CA TRP A 218 21.72 38.39 5.47
C TRP A 218 20.75 39.29 4.69
N ARG A 219 20.61 39.07 3.38
CA ARG A 219 19.71 39.85 2.53
C ARG A 219 18.26 39.69 3.00
N LEU A 220 17.83 38.48 3.33
CA LEU A 220 16.45 38.22 3.79
C LEU A 220 16.11 38.96 5.09
N VAL A 221 17.05 39.05 6.03
CA VAL A 221 16.82 39.75 7.31
C VAL A 221 17.03 41.26 7.25
N THR A 222 17.65 41.78 6.19
CA THR A 222 17.97 43.21 6.05
C THR A 222 17.04 43.90 5.05
N ASP A 223 16.86 43.31 3.87
CA ASP A 223 16.11 43.89 2.75
C ASP A 223 14.74 43.23 2.55
N GLY A 224 14.51 42.04 3.14
CA GLY A 224 13.32 41.22 2.89
C GLY A 224 13.36 40.49 1.54
N ALA A 225 12.25 39.83 1.22
CA ALA A 225 12.08 39.03 0.01
C ALA A 225 10.67 39.09 -0.59
N GLU A 226 9.98 40.22 -0.41
CA GLU A 226 8.64 40.42 -0.94
C GLU A 226 8.55 40.05 -2.43
N GLY A 227 7.68 39.08 -2.75
CA GLY A 227 7.45 38.62 -4.13
C GLY A 227 8.63 37.93 -4.83
N LEU A 228 9.73 37.63 -4.13
CA LEU A 228 10.90 36.99 -4.75
C LEU A 228 10.69 35.49 -4.96
N ASN A 229 11.28 34.95 -6.05
CA ASN A 229 11.37 33.51 -6.25
C ASN A 229 12.65 32.96 -5.63
N LEU A 230 12.47 32.14 -4.60
CA LEU A 230 13.50 31.51 -3.78
C LEU A 230 13.31 29.99 -3.75
N THR A 231 12.86 29.41 -4.86
CA THR A 231 12.63 27.98 -4.97
C THR A 231 13.93 27.19 -4.80
N GLY A 232 13.92 26.15 -3.95
CA GLY A 232 15.04 25.22 -3.76
C GLY A 232 16.26 25.79 -3.02
N VAL A 233 16.15 26.96 -2.39
CA VAL A 233 17.28 27.55 -1.65
C VAL A 233 17.59 26.77 -0.37
N ASP A 234 18.88 26.63 -0.05
CA ASP A 234 19.33 26.10 1.25
C ASP A 234 19.51 27.25 2.24
N LEU A 235 18.67 27.25 3.28
CA LEU A 235 18.72 28.17 4.41
C LEU A 235 18.86 27.43 5.74
N THR A 236 19.31 26.17 5.73
CA THR A 236 19.41 25.35 6.94
C THR A 236 20.27 26.01 8.02
N ASN A 237 19.81 25.94 9.27
CA ASN A 237 20.42 26.57 10.45
C ASN A 237 20.54 28.11 10.37
N ALA A 238 19.77 28.80 9.52
CA ALA A 238 19.79 30.25 9.43
C ALA A 238 18.95 30.90 10.53
N GLU A 239 19.40 32.06 11.03
CA GLU A 239 18.64 32.94 11.91
C GLU A 239 17.96 34.03 11.07
N LEU A 240 16.65 33.90 10.89
CA LEU A 240 15.79 34.70 10.02
C LEU A 240 14.63 35.36 10.79
N SER A 241 14.76 35.50 12.12
CA SER A 241 13.73 36.15 12.95
C SER A 241 13.38 37.54 12.42
N GLY A 242 12.08 37.82 12.30
CA GLY A 242 11.56 39.10 11.83
C GLY A 242 11.73 39.36 10.33
N ALA A 243 12.16 38.38 9.53
CA ALA A 243 12.29 38.55 8.09
C ALA A 243 10.94 38.88 7.42
N MET A 244 10.99 39.77 6.42
CA MET A 244 9.83 40.17 5.61
C MET A 244 9.80 39.30 4.34
N LEU A 245 8.97 38.25 4.33
CA LEU A 245 8.93 37.23 3.29
C LEU A 245 7.57 37.12 2.60
N HIS A 246 6.67 38.10 2.79
CA HIS A 246 5.33 38.01 2.26
C HIS A 246 5.30 37.88 0.73
N ASP A 247 4.39 37.06 0.22
CA ASP A 247 4.23 36.72 -1.20
C ASP A 247 5.48 36.09 -1.88
N ALA A 248 6.49 35.68 -1.11
CA ALA A 248 7.66 34.98 -1.65
C ALA A 248 7.31 33.56 -2.11
N THR A 249 8.03 33.05 -3.12
CA THR A 249 7.95 31.65 -3.54
C THR A 249 9.10 30.87 -2.91
N LEU A 250 8.79 30.03 -1.92
CA LEU A 250 9.73 29.19 -1.17
C LEU A 250 9.52 27.69 -1.44
N CYS A 251 9.00 27.35 -2.62
CA CYS A 251 8.82 25.96 -3.02
C CYS A 251 10.13 25.18 -2.90
N ASP A 252 10.08 23.97 -2.34
CA ASP A 252 11.24 23.09 -2.17
C ASP A 252 12.45 23.70 -1.41
N ALA A 253 12.30 24.86 -0.77
CA ALA A 253 13.37 25.47 0.03
C ALA A 253 13.64 24.66 1.31
N ASP A 254 14.88 24.63 1.77
CA ASP A 254 15.29 23.92 2.98
C ASP A 254 15.57 24.88 4.14
N PHE A 255 14.70 24.85 5.15
CA PHE A 255 14.78 25.62 6.38
C PHE A 255 15.07 24.74 7.59
N THR A 256 15.61 23.53 7.40
CA THR A 256 15.91 22.62 8.51
C THR A 256 16.65 23.34 9.64
N ASN A 257 16.10 23.26 10.86
CA ASN A 257 16.57 23.91 12.08
C ASN A 257 16.69 25.45 12.02
N SER A 258 16.07 26.13 11.06
CA SER A 258 16.14 27.59 10.96
C SER A 258 15.23 28.28 11.96
N ILE A 259 15.50 29.55 12.25
CA ILE A 259 14.70 30.36 13.18
C ILE A 259 13.99 31.44 12.36
N LEU A 260 12.66 31.45 12.40
CA LEU A 260 11.77 32.34 11.64
C LEU A 260 10.75 33.02 12.57
N CYS A 261 11.14 33.21 13.83
CA CYS A 261 10.28 33.83 14.84
C CYS A 261 9.80 35.21 14.39
N ASN A 262 8.50 35.46 14.49
CA ASN A 262 7.86 36.73 14.10
C ASN A 262 8.07 37.16 12.63
N ALA A 263 8.46 36.24 11.73
CA ALA A 263 8.57 36.55 10.32
C ALA A 263 7.19 36.86 9.69
N ASP A 264 7.14 37.82 8.78
CA ASP A 264 5.94 38.08 7.97
C ASP A 264 5.97 37.20 6.73
N MET A 265 5.15 36.17 6.70
CA MET A 265 5.13 35.15 5.63
C MET A 265 3.75 35.03 4.99
N ARG A 266 2.93 36.11 5.04
CA ARG A 266 1.59 36.13 4.44
C ARG A 266 1.67 35.88 2.93
N GLY A 267 0.77 35.07 2.38
CA GLY A 267 0.73 34.76 0.95
C GLY A 267 1.91 33.94 0.41
N THR A 268 2.84 33.51 1.27
CA THR A 268 4.04 32.78 0.87
C THR A 268 3.71 31.37 0.41
N ASP A 269 4.43 30.89 -0.61
CA ASP A 269 4.29 29.53 -1.13
C ASP A 269 5.35 28.59 -0.56
N PHE A 270 4.95 27.61 0.24
CA PHE A 270 5.83 26.62 0.89
C PHE A 270 5.72 25.23 0.27
N ARG A 271 5.12 25.07 -0.91
CA ARG A 271 4.90 23.75 -1.48
C ARG A 271 6.21 22.97 -1.59
N GLY A 272 6.29 21.82 -0.92
CA GLY A 272 7.48 20.96 -0.89
C GLY A 272 8.63 21.43 0.02
N ALA A 273 8.52 22.60 0.66
CA ALA A 273 9.56 23.14 1.53
C ALA A 273 9.84 22.22 2.74
N CYS A 274 11.10 22.11 3.15
CA CYS A 274 11.51 21.40 4.35
C CYS A 274 11.59 22.37 5.54
N LEU A 275 10.71 22.17 6.53
CA LEU A 275 10.57 23.00 7.73
C LEU A 275 10.86 22.18 9.02
N HIS A 276 11.66 21.12 8.92
CA HIS A 276 12.01 20.26 10.05
C HIS A 276 12.77 21.03 11.13
N GLY A 277 12.34 20.95 12.39
CA GLY A 277 12.99 21.67 13.49
C GLY A 277 12.95 23.20 13.37
N THR A 278 12.25 23.75 12.38
CA THR A 278 12.16 25.21 12.18
C THR A 278 11.33 25.86 13.28
N ASP A 279 11.78 27.01 13.79
CA ASP A 279 11.03 27.80 14.77
C ASP A 279 10.19 28.89 14.08
N LEU A 280 8.88 28.68 13.96
CA LEU A 280 7.92 29.62 13.36
C LEU A 280 7.08 30.34 14.43
N THR A 281 7.55 30.43 15.67
CA THR A 281 6.77 31.04 16.76
C THR A 281 6.42 32.50 16.43
N GLY A 282 5.12 32.83 16.42
CA GLY A 282 4.62 34.17 16.09
C GLY A 282 4.69 34.56 14.61
N ALA A 283 5.06 33.64 13.71
CA ALA A 283 5.08 33.91 12.27
C ALA A 283 3.66 34.13 11.71
N ARG A 284 3.52 35.06 10.76
CA ARG A 284 2.24 35.38 10.11
C ARG A 284 2.11 34.56 8.83
N LEU A 285 1.21 33.56 8.82
CA LEU A 285 1.03 32.60 7.71
C LEU A 285 -0.33 32.73 7.00
N ASN A 286 -0.94 33.92 7.08
CA ASN A 286 -2.24 34.17 6.46
C ASN A 286 -2.16 33.96 4.95
N LEU A 287 -3.06 33.14 4.41
CA LEU A 287 -3.15 32.77 2.99
C LEU A 287 -1.90 32.08 2.41
N SER A 288 -0.98 31.62 3.25
CA SER A 288 0.23 30.91 2.80
C SER A 288 -0.11 29.49 2.33
N ALA A 289 0.49 29.05 1.22
CA ALA A 289 0.29 27.72 0.67
C ALA A 289 1.20 26.71 1.40
N LEU A 290 0.64 25.98 2.36
CA LEU A 290 1.36 25.02 3.20
C LEU A 290 1.30 23.57 2.68
N SER A 291 0.62 23.33 1.55
CA SER A 291 0.41 21.98 1.04
C SER A 291 1.73 21.30 0.68
N GLY A 292 1.99 20.13 1.27
CA GLY A 292 3.21 19.37 1.02
C GLY A 292 4.47 19.91 1.68
N ALA A 293 4.38 21.00 2.46
CA ALA A 293 5.47 21.42 3.33
C ALA A 293 5.74 20.34 4.38
N ARG A 294 7.01 20.05 4.68
CA ARG A 294 7.41 18.95 5.56
C ARG A 294 7.80 19.50 6.94
N ILE A 295 7.01 19.20 7.96
CA ILE A 295 7.32 19.52 9.36
C ILE A 295 7.53 18.23 10.16
N ASN A 296 8.23 18.31 11.29
CA ASN A 296 8.39 17.20 12.24
C ASN A 296 7.92 17.63 13.65
N SER A 297 8.16 16.77 14.65
CA SER A 297 7.81 17.05 16.04
C SER A 297 8.58 18.21 16.67
N GLU A 298 9.72 18.58 16.09
CA GLU A 298 10.59 19.64 16.60
C GLU A 298 10.24 21.01 15.99
N THR A 299 9.52 21.04 14.87
CA THR A 299 9.03 22.27 14.26
C THR A 299 8.08 22.98 15.21
N LYS A 300 8.38 24.22 15.60
CA LYS A 300 7.51 25.03 16.45
C LYS A 300 6.56 25.84 15.56
N LEU A 301 5.27 25.57 15.69
CA LEU A 301 4.23 26.16 14.85
C LEU A 301 2.95 26.32 15.69
N ASP A 302 2.35 27.50 15.63
CA ASP A 302 1.12 27.82 16.36
C ASP A 302 -0.01 26.85 16.02
N GLY A 303 -0.87 26.58 17.01
CA GLY A 303 -1.92 25.55 16.91
C GLY A 303 -2.87 25.73 15.71
N LYS A 304 -3.22 26.98 15.38
CA LYS A 304 -4.03 27.31 14.19
C LYS A 304 -3.34 26.83 12.91
N TRP A 305 -2.09 27.27 12.70
CA TRP A 305 -1.35 26.97 11.48
C TRP A 305 -0.95 25.50 11.39
N ARG A 306 -0.74 24.83 12.52
CA ARG A 306 -0.57 23.37 12.55
C ARG A 306 -1.81 22.63 12.06
N THR A 307 -3.00 23.08 12.44
CA THR A 307 -4.26 22.52 11.91
C THR A 307 -4.42 22.80 10.42
N VAL A 308 -4.13 24.02 9.96
CA VAL A 308 -4.17 24.38 8.53
C VAL A 308 -3.19 23.54 7.71
N TRP A 309 -1.95 23.38 8.19
CA TRP A 309 -0.94 22.53 7.57
C TRP A 309 -1.41 21.08 7.45
N LYS A 310 -1.98 20.53 8.54
CA LYS A 310 -2.48 19.15 8.57
C LYS A 310 -3.59 18.95 7.55
N LEU A 311 -4.58 19.85 7.52
CA LEU A 311 -5.65 19.82 6.52
C LEU A 311 -5.09 19.92 5.09
N SER A 312 -4.14 20.82 4.86
CA SER A 312 -3.59 21.09 3.52
C SER A 312 -2.71 19.96 2.98
N THR A 313 -2.11 19.15 3.85
CA THR A 313 -1.14 18.11 3.47
C THR A 313 -1.73 16.70 3.58
N GLU A 314 -2.52 16.44 4.64
CA GLU A 314 -3.05 15.11 4.95
C GLU A 314 -4.56 14.99 4.64
N GLY A 315 -5.22 16.09 4.24
CA GLY A 315 -6.67 16.15 4.11
C GLY A 315 -7.38 16.10 5.46
N LEU A 316 -8.63 15.61 5.48
CA LEU A 316 -9.42 15.61 6.71
C LEU A 316 -8.80 14.72 7.81
N GLY A 317 -8.43 13.47 7.52
CA GLY A 317 -7.59 12.62 8.41
C GLY A 317 -8.02 12.52 9.88
N GLY A 318 -9.31 12.70 10.21
CA GLY A 318 -9.81 12.78 11.59
C GLY A 318 -9.50 14.09 12.33
N THR A 319 -9.00 15.10 11.64
CA THR A 319 -8.72 16.45 12.16
C THR A 319 -10.03 17.13 12.56
N PRO A 320 -10.17 17.56 13.83
CA PRO A 320 -11.36 18.24 14.29
C PRO A 320 -11.46 19.60 13.62
N THR A 321 -12.57 19.83 12.92
CA THR A 321 -12.83 21.06 12.17
C THR A 321 -13.96 21.90 12.77
N ARG A 322 -14.69 21.36 13.75
CA ARG A 322 -15.85 22.01 14.35
C ARG A 322 -15.43 23.10 15.34
N GLY A 323 -15.95 24.31 15.17
CA GLY A 323 -15.81 25.39 16.15
C GLY A 323 -14.39 25.94 16.32
N ILE A 324 -13.48 25.67 15.38
CA ILE A 324 -12.11 26.19 15.38
C ILE A 324 -11.97 27.45 14.52
N ASP A 325 -10.85 28.16 14.69
CA ASP A 325 -10.48 29.29 13.85
C ASP A 325 -9.61 28.85 12.66
N LEU A 326 -10.17 28.93 11.46
CA LEU A 326 -9.50 28.74 10.16
C LEU A 326 -9.59 30.01 9.30
N SER A 327 -9.83 31.18 9.92
CA SER A 327 -9.89 32.44 9.20
C SER A 327 -8.56 32.73 8.49
N GLN A 328 -8.66 33.25 7.26
CA GLN A 328 -7.52 33.57 6.39
C GLN A 328 -6.59 32.37 6.11
N ALA A 329 -7.09 31.14 6.26
CA ALA A 329 -6.35 29.95 5.85
C ALA A 329 -6.41 29.76 4.32
N SER A 330 -5.34 29.21 3.75
CA SER A 330 -5.37 28.67 2.39
C SER A 330 -5.65 27.17 2.46
N LEU A 331 -6.82 26.77 1.97
CA LEU A 331 -7.30 25.38 1.87
C LEU A 331 -7.68 25.05 0.41
N ARG A 332 -7.01 25.72 -0.53
CA ARG A 332 -7.25 25.59 -1.96
C ARG A 332 -6.97 24.16 -2.43
N GLY A 333 -7.93 23.57 -3.13
CA GLY A 333 -7.79 22.23 -3.72
C GLY A 333 -7.71 21.07 -2.72
N VAL A 334 -7.95 21.33 -1.43
CA VAL A 334 -7.89 20.32 -0.37
C VAL A 334 -9.12 19.41 -0.42
N ASP A 335 -8.92 18.12 -0.14
CA ASP A 335 -10.03 17.18 0.03
C ASP A 335 -10.62 17.27 1.45
N LEU A 336 -11.80 17.90 1.54
CA LEU A 336 -12.55 18.19 2.75
C LEU A 336 -13.95 17.53 2.71
N ALA A 337 -14.11 16.45 1.95
CA ALA A 337 -15.37 15.73 1.85
C ALA A 337 -15.86 15.28 3.24
N ALA A 338 -17.16 15.48 3.51
CA ALA A 338 -17.82 15.16 4.77
C ALA A 338 -17.24 15.82 6.03
N ALA A 339 -16.44 16.88 5.90
CA ALA A 339 -15.87 17.61 7.05
C ALA A 339 -16.97 18.24 7.94
N ASP A 340 -16.78 18.22 9.26
CA ASP A 340 -17.67 18.89 10.22
C ASP A 340 -17.19 20.32 10.49
N PHE A 341 -17.62 21.26 9.63
CA PHE A 341 -17.34 22.68 9.78
C PHE A 341 -18.40 23.43 10.59
N ILE A 342 -19.23 22.75 11.39
CA ILE A 342 -20.27 23.43 12.16
C ILE A 342 -19.65 24.50 13.09
N ALA A 343 -20.17 25.73 13.00
CA ALA A 343 -19.73 26.89 13.78
C ALA A 343 -18.24 27.26 13.64
N THR A 344 -17.57 26.81 12.58
CA THR A 344 -16.16 27.12 12.29
C THR A 344 -16.01 28.53 11.76
N ASP A 345 -14.95 29.22 12.14
CA ASP A 345 -14.59 30.51 11.54
C ASP A 345 -13.73 30.29 10.28
N LEU A 346 -14.30 30.54 9.10
CA LEU A 346 -13.67 30.44 7.80
C LEU A 346 -13.62 31.81 7.10
N ARG A 347 -13.68 32.91 7.87
CA ARG A 347 -13.63 34.27 7.32
C ARG A 347 -12.39 34.46 6.45
N GLU A 348 -12.59 35.00 5.25
CA GLU A 348 -11.52 35.29 4.28
C GLU A 348 -10.65 34.06 3.93
N ALA A 349 -11.08 32.84 4.22
CA ALA A 349 -10.35 31.63 3.85
C ALA A 349 -10.43 31.39 2.34
N ASP A 350 -9.35 30.86 1.75
CA ASP A 350 -9.34 30.39 0.37
C ASP A 350 -9.67 28.91 0.31
N LEU A 351 -10.92 28.59 -0.06
CA LEU A 351 -11.46 27.25 -0.29
C LEU A 351 -11.65 26.99 -1.79
N SER A 352 -11.04 27.79 -2.66
CA SER A 352 -11.22 27.61 -4.10
C SER A 352 -10.80 26.22 -4.54
N THR A 353 -11.54 25.61 -5.46
CA THR A 353 -11.31 24.23 -5.95
C THR A 353 -11.31 23.12 -4.88
N ALA A 354 -11.62 23.42 -3.61
CA ALA A 354 -11.65 22.41 -2.55
C ALA A 354 -12.82 21.43 -2.74
N ASN A 355 -12.62 20.17 -2.36
CA ASN A 355 -13.70 19.19 -2.35
C ASN A 355 -14.46 19.28 -1.03
N LEU A 356 -15.66 19.84 -1.03
CA LEU A 356 -16.55 20.00 0.13
C LEU A 356 -17.80 19.10 0.02
N ARG A 357 -17.74 18.01 -0.77
CA ARG A 357 -18.88 17.11 -0.97
C ARG A 357 -19.38 16.57 0.37
N GLY A 358 -20.65 16.80 0.70
CA GLY A 358 -21.27 16.36 1.95
C GLY A 358 -20.79 17.08 3.22
N ALA A 359 -19.98 18.14 3.11
CA ALA A 359 -19.44 18.85 4.28
C ALA A 359 -20.55 19.56 5.08
N ALA A 360 -20.43 19.56 6.41
CA ALA A 360 -21.37 20.21 7.32
C ALA A 360 -20.96 21.66 7.60
N LEU A 361 -21.46 22.61 6.80
CA LEU A 361 -21.13 24.04 6.91
C LEU A 361 -22.15 24.85 7.74
N MET A 362 -23.00 24.16 8.52
CA MET A 362 -24.07 24.83 9.24
C MET A 362 -23.53 25.83 10.26
N LYS A 363 -24.01 27.08 10.22
CA LYS A 363 -23.56 28.19 11.08
C LYS A 363 -22.07 28.54 10.97
N ALA A 364 -21.34 27.99 9.99
CA ALA A 364 -19.97 28.38 9.71
C ALA A 364 -19.92 29.87 9.30
N ASN A 365 -18.84 30.56 9.65
CA ASN A 365 -18.60 31.92 9.19
C ASN A 365 -17.80 31.92 7.88
N LEU A 366 -18.46 32.20 6.75
CA LEU A 366 -17.87 32.23 5.41
C LEU A 366 -17.80 33.66 4.84
N GLU A 367 -17.90 34.69 5.67
CA GLU A 367 -17.80 36.09 5.24
C GLU A 367 -16.45 36.34 4.55
N GLY A 368 -16.47 36.87 3.33
CA GLY A 368 -15.26 37.09 2.51
C GLY A 368 -14.54 35.82 2.03
N ALA A 369 -15.02 34.62 2.36
CA ALA A 369 -14.38 33.37 1.93
C ALA A 369 -14.45 33.17 0.41
N ASN A 370 -13.44 32.52 -0.15
CA ASN A 370 -13.40 32.16 -1.56
C ASN A 370 -13.76 30.68 -1.76
N LEU A 371 -14.94 30.40 -2.31
CA LEU A 371 -15.43 29.07 -2.69
C LEU A 371 -15.61 28.94 -4.21
N GLU A 372 -14.89 29.75 -5.00
CA GLU A 372 -14.88 29.59 -6.47
C GLU A 372 -14.44 28.17 -6.84
N ASP A 373 -15.20 27.54 -7.73
CA ASP A 373 -14.97 26.17 -8.21
C ASP A 373 -14.91 25.06 -7.14
N ALA A 374 -15.34 25.34 -5.91
CA ALA A 374 -15.43 24.32 -4.86
C ALA A 374 -16.55 23.31 -5.16
N VAL A 375 -16.31 22.03 -4.86
CA VAL A 375 -17.30 20.95 -5.03
C VAL A 375 -18.22 20.91 -3.79
N LEU A 376 -19.44 21.42 -3.91
CA LEU A 376 -20.39 21.56 -2.78
C LEU A 376 -21.58 20.59 -2.84
N GLU A 377 -21.48 19.53 -3.63
CA GLU A 377 -22.54 18.53 -3.76
C GLU A 377 -22.90 17.91 -2.40
N GLY A 378 -24.18 17.93 -2.02
CA GLY A 378 -24.65 17.44 -0.73
C GLY A 378 -24.19 18.24 0.50
N ALA A 379 -23.47 19.36 0.34
CA ALA A 379 -22.99 20.16 1.47
C ALA A 379 -24.14 20.85 2.24
N LEU A 380 -24.06 20.85 3.56
CA LEU A 380 -25.05 21.44 4.46
C LEU A 380 -24.78 22.93 4.66
N LEU A 381 -25.27 23.77 3.76
CA LEU A 381 -25.07 25.23 3.82
C LEU A 381 -26.02 25.95 4.80
N HIS A 382 -26.91 25.23 5.48
CA HIS A 382 -27.99 25.81 6.27
C HIS A 382 -27.48 26.79 7.35
N TRP A 383 -27.95 28.05 7.29
CA TRP A 383 -27.56 29.13 8.21
C TRP A 383 -26.07 29.47 8.26
N ALA A 384 -25.27 29.06 7.27
CA ALA A 384 -23.92 29.60 7.12
C ALA A 384 -23.98 31.12 6.92
N LYS A 385 -23.02 31.85 7.50
CA LYS A 385 -22.91 33.32 7.34
C LYS A 385 -22.16 33.61 6.05
N LEU A 386 -22.86 34.15 5.07
CA LEU A 386 -22.30 34.61 3.80
C LEU A 386 -22.54 36.11 3.68
N ASP A 387 -21.58 36.83 3.12
CA ASP A 387 -21.74 38.24 2.80
C ASP A 387 -21.65 38.50 1.28
N ARG A 388 -21.53 39.78 0.91
CA ARG A 388 -21.37 40.19 -0.48
C ARG A 388 -19.98 39.90 -1.06
N HIS A 389 -18.98 39.69 -0.20
CA HIS A 389 -17.61 39.41 -0.60
C HIS A 389 -17.33 37.90 -0.65
N THR A 390 -18.18 37.05 -0.06
CA THR A 390 -18.10 35.59 -0.22
C THR A 390 -18.24 35.23 -1.70
N ARG A 391 -17.17 34.70 -2.29
CA ARG A 391 -17.17 34.23 -3.69
C ARG A 391 -17.66 32.79 -3.71
N ILE A 392 -18.81 32.53 -4.30
CA ILE A 392 -19.43 31.19 -4.37
C ILE A 392 -20.25 31.10 -5.65
N HIS A 393 -20.22 29.93 -6.30
CA HIS A 393 -20.93 29.71 -7.55
C HIS A 393 -22.44 30.05 -7.40
N PRO A 394 -23.08 30.73 -8.39
CA PRO A 394 -24.47 31.16 -8.30
C PRO A 394 -25.46 30.06 -7.92
N LYS A 395 -25.26 28.84 -8.44
CA LYS A 395 -26.03 27.63 -8.05
C LYS A 395 -26.05 27.44 -6.53
N TRP A 396 -24.87 27.35 -5.91
CA TRP A 396 -24.76 27.05 -4.49
C TRP A 396 -25.21 28.22 -3.62
N ARG A 397 -25.04 29.46 -4.09
CA ARG A 397 -25.66 30.63 -3.47
C ARG A 397 -27.19 30.50 -3.44
N LYS A 398 -27.80 30.00 -4.51
CA LYS A 398 -29.25 29.76 -4.57
C LYS A 398 -29.70 28.60 -3.68
N VAL A 399 -28.93 27.50 -3.64
CA VAL A 399 -29.16 26.38 -2.71
C VAL A 399 -29.12 26.86 -1.26
N TRP A 400 -28.12 27.66 -0.89
CA TRP A 400 -28.03 28.28 0.45
C TRP A 400 -29.26 29.14 0.77
N GLN A 401 -29.73 29.96 -0.17
CA GLN A 401 -30.95 30.78 -0.01
C GLN A 401 -32.18 29.91 0.26
N LEU A 402 -32.41 28.90 -0.59
CA LEU A 402 -33.58 28.01 -0.48
C LEU A 402 -33.54 27.18 0.79
N ALA A 403 -32.38 26.61 1.13
CA ALA A 403 -32.23 25.82 2.34
C ALA A 403 -32.46 26.69 3.59
N SER A 404 -31.88 27.89 3.66
CA SER A 404 -31.91 28.71 4.89
C SER A 404 -33.21 29.49 5.09
N PHE A 405 -33.90 29.87 4.02
CA PHE A 405 -35.05 30.78 4.08
C PHE A 405 -36.32 30.24 3.42
N GLY A 406 -36.25 29.07 2.78
CA GLY A 406 -37.35 28.51 1.98
C GLY A 406 -37.47 29.16 0.60
N GLY A 407 -38.39 28.63 -0.21
CA GLY A 407 -38.68 29.06 -1.57
C GLY A 407 -40.16 28.92 -1.94
N SER A 408 -41.07 29.12 -0.97
CA SER A 408 -42.50 29.12 -1.23
C SER A 408 -42.85 30.17 -2.28
N GLU A 409 -43.63 29.79 -3.29
CA GLU A 409 -44.04 30.63 -4.43
C GLU A 409 -42.86 31.20 -5.26
N ALA A 410 -41.64 30.66 -5.08
CA ALA A 410 -40.47 31.09 -5.84
C ALA A 410 -40.62 30.75 -7.33
N THR A 411 -40.23 31.67 -8.20
CA THR A 411 -40.22 31.47 -9.65
C THR A 411 -38.81 31.11 -10.09
N LEU A 412 -38.57 29.83 -10.38
CA LEU A 412 -37.25 29.23 -10.63
C LEU A 412 -37.30 28.22 -11.79
N PRO A 413 -37.80 28.61 -12.98
CA PRO A 413 -37.73 27.73 -14.14
C PRO A 413 -36.27 27.46 -14.53
N ASP A 414 -36.00 26.28 -15.09
CA ASP A 414 -34.68 25.89 -15.61
C ASP A 414 -33.54 25.86 -14.56
N ILE A 415 -33.86 25.98 -13.26
CA ILE A 415 -32.86 26.01 -12.20
C ILE A 415 -32.15 24.68 -12.07
N ASP A 416 -30.82 24.71 -11.96
CA ASP A 416 -30.03 23.54 -11.59
C ASP A 416 -29.88 23.44 -10.07
N LEU A 417 -30.54 22.45 -9.48
CA LEU A 417 -30.48 22.05 -8.07
C LEU A 417 -30.01 20.60 -7.91
N SER A 418 -29.34 20.05 -8.93
CA SER A 418 -28.81 18.68 -8.88
C SER A 418 -27.84 18.50 -7.71
N ASN A 419 -27.97 17.36 -7.03
CA ASN A 419 -27.19 16.99 -5.84
C ASN A 419 -27.29 18.00 -4.67
N ALA A 420 -28.31 18.85 -4.64
CA ALA A 420 -28.51 19.81 -3.56
C ALA A 420 -29.10 19.14 -2.30
N TYR A 421 -28.72 19.64 -1.13
CA TYR A 421 -29.31 19.23 0.15
C TYR A 421 -30.41 20.22 0.55
N LEU A 422 -31.69 19.83 0.37
CA LEU A 422 -32.89 20.66 0.55
C LEU A 422 -33.87 20.00 1.55
N PHE A 423 -33.33 19.35 2.57
CA PHE A 423 -34.08 18.68 3.64
C PHE A 423 -35.08 19.62 4.32
N VAL A 424 -36.36 19.21 4.41
CA VAL A 424 -37.46 19.96 5.05
C VAL A 424 -37.62 21.39 4.48
N CYS A 425 -37.13 21.63 3.26
CA CYS A 425 -37.28 22.92 2.60
C CYS A 425 -38.76 23.17 2.25
N ASN A 426 -39.22 24.40 2.42
CA ASN A 426 -40.55 24.82 2.00
C ASN A 426 -40.48 25.37 0.56
N LEU A 427 -40.94 24.58 -0.42
CA LEU A 427 -41.04 24.91 -1.84
C LEU A 427 -42.51 24.89 -2.32
N ARG A 428 -43.44 25.15 -1.40
CA ARG A 428 -44.87 25.14 -1.68
C ARG A 428 -45.21 26.10 -2.81
N LYS A 429 -45.96 25.64 -3.82
CA LYS A 429 -46.32 26.40 -5.03
C LYS A 429 -45.13 26.99 -5.81
N ALA A 430 -43.91 26.50 -5.61
CA ALA A 430 -42.78 26.96 -6.39
C ALA A 430 -42.98 26.62 -7.88
N GLN A 431 -42.55 27.53 -8.76
CA GLN A 431 -42.51 27.31 -10.20
C GLN A 431 -41.12 26.76 -10.56
N LEU A 432 -41.03 25.45 -10.78
CA LEU A 432 -39.81 24.66 -10.98
C LEU A 432 -39.89 23.90 -12.32
N GLN A 433 -40.54 24.47 -13.32
CA GLN A 433 -40.64 23.86 -14.64
C GLN A 433 -39.26 23.67 -15.24
N ARG A 434 -39.00 22.49 -15.82
CA ARG A 434 -37.69 22.08 -16.36
C ARG A 434 -36.52 22.18 -15.36
N ALA A 435 -36.80 22.29 -14.06
CA ALA A 435 -35.75 22.31 -13.04
C ALA A 435 -35.01 20.97 -13.01
N ASN A 436 -33.70 21.03 -12.77
CA ASN A 436 -32.90 19.84 -12.54
C ASN A 436 -32.72 19.59 -11.04
N LEU A 437 -33.40 18.58 -10.51
CA LEU A 437 -33.38 18.15 -9.11
C LEU A 437 -32.73 16.75 -8.95
N SER A 438 -32.04 16.26 -9.97
CA SER A 438 -31.47 14.91 -9.97
C SER A 438 -30.54 14.68 -8.78
N GLY A 439 -30.70 13.57 -8.07
CA GLY A 439 -29.88 13.21 -6.90
C GLY A 439 -30.02 14.14 -5.69
N SER A 440 -30.94 15.11 -5.72
CA SER A 440 -31.14 16.02 -4.58
C SER A 440 -31.79 15.33 -3.39
N ASN A 441 -31.54 15.85 -2.19
CA ASN A 441 -32.20 15.42 -0.97
C ASN A 441 -33.35 16.38 -0.63
N LEU A 442 -34.58 15.91 -0.85
CA LEU A 442 -35.84 16.59 -0.56
C LEU A 442 -36.63 15.89 0.55
N LYS A 443 -35.99 15.08 1.40
CA LYS A 443 -36.68 14.34 2.46
C LYS A 443 -37.47 15.32 3.36
N GLY A 444 -38.76 15.05 3.51
CA GLY A 444 -39.70 15.89 4.28
C GLY A 444 -39.95 17.30 3.73
N ALA A 445 -39.48 17.63 2.51
CA ALA A 445 -39.74 18.93 1.90
C ALA A 445 -41.23 19.11 1.53
N ASP A 446 -41.71 20.34 1.57
CA ASP A 446 -43.07 20.69 1.13
C ASP A 446 -43.03 21.25 -0.29
N LEU A 447 -43.46 20.44 -1.27
CA LEU A 447 -43.63 20.80 -2.68
C LEU A 447 -45.13 20.81 -3.05
N SER A 448 -46.03 21.00 -2.08
CA SER A 448 -47.46 20.99 -2.37
C SER A 448 -47.83 22.06 -3.39
N ARG A 449 -48.60 21.67 -4.41
CA ARG A 449 -49.01 22.50 -5.54
C ARG A 449 -47.85 23.14 -6.32
N ALA A 450 -46.63 22.61 -6.23
CA ALA A 450 -45.51 23.06 -7.05
C ALA A 450 -45.74 22.71 -8.54
N MET A 451 -45.19 23.54 -9.42
CA MET A 451 -45.19 23.30 -10.87
C MET A 451 -43.84 22.69 -11.26
N LEU A 452 -43.83 21.41 -11.58
CA LEU A 452 -42.66 20.59 -11.89
C LEU A 452 -42.79 19.96 -13.28
N GLU A 453 -43.53 20.61 -14.20
CA GLU A 453 -43.65 20.10 -15.57
C GLU A 453 -42.25 19.98 -16.20
N GLU A 454 -41.99 18.83 -16.84
CA GLU A 454 -40.71 18.51 -17.48
C GLU A 454 -39.48 18.55 -16.55
N ALA A 455 -39.67 18.59 -15.22
CA ALA A 455 -38.56 18.60 -14.27
C ALA A 455 -37.84 17.25 -14.24
N ASN A 456 -36.53 17.29 -13.95
CA ASN A 456 -35.70 16.11 -13.77
C ASN A 456 -35.51 15.80 -12.28
N LEU A 457 -36.13 14.73 -11.79
CA LEU A 457 -36.06 14.24 -10.42
C LEU A 457 -35.41 12.84 -10.33
N THR A 458 -34.59 12.46 -11.31
CA THR A 458 -33.95 11.13 -11.31
C THR A 458 -33.11 10.90 -10.06
N GLY A 459 -33.31 9.77 -9.39
CA GLY A 459 -32.55 9.39 -8.18
C GLY A 459 -32.75 10.32 -6.99
N VAL A 460 -33.81 11.12 -6.96
CA VAL A 460 -34.10 12.04 -5.86
C VAL A 460 -34.40 11.26 -4.57
N GLN A 461 -33.99 11.82 -3.43
CA GLN A 461 -34.35 11.31 -2.10
C GLN A 461 -35.47 12.17 -1.52
N ALA A 462 -36.72 11.74 -1.64
CA ALA A 462 -37.91 12.52 -1.31
C ALA A 462 -38.89 11.78 -0.37
N ALA A 463 -38.37 10.87 0.46
CA ALA A 463 -39.17 10.18 1.47
C ALA A 463 -39.92 11.17 2.38
N ASN A 464 -41.20 10.89 2.68
CA ASN A 464 -42.10 11.75 3.47
C ASN A 464 -42.30 13.17 2.93
N ALA A 465 -41.87 13.49 1.71
CA ALA A 465 -42.11 14.79 1.11
C ALA A 465 -43.59 14.97 0.73
N ASN A 466 -44.03 16.22 0.66
CA ASN A 466 -45.40 16.56 0.30
C ASN A 466 -45.47 17.10 -1.14
N PHE A 467 -46.01 16.31 -2.06
CA PHE A 467 -46.30 16.66 -3.46
C PHE A 467 -47.81 16.79 -3.73
N SER A 468 -48.63 16.98 -2.69
CA SER A 468 -50.09 17.04 -2.86
C SER A 468 -50.52 18.13 -3.84
N GLY A 469 -51.31 17.74 -4.83
CA GLY A 469 -51.77 18.60 -5.92
C GLY A 469 -50.67 19.22 -6.78
N ALA A 470 -49.44 18.71 -6.76
CA ALA A 470 -48.37 19.18 -7.63
C ALA A 470 -48.60 18.76 -9.08
N SER A 471 -48.08 19.56 -10.02
CA SER A 471 -48.12 19.28 -11.45
C SER A 471 -46.76 18.74 -11.90
N LEU A 472 -46.70 17.47 -12.30
CA LEU A 472 -45.49 16.74 -12.71
C LEU A 472 -45.67 16.11 -14.10
N GLY A 473 -46.48 16.74 -14.97
CA GLY A 473 -46.63 16.28 -16.34
C GLY A 473 -45.28 16.20 -17.04
N PHE A 474 -45.01 15.09 -17.74
CA PHE A 474 -43.74 14.85 -18.46
C PHE A 474 -42.46 14.84 -17.60
N ALA A 475 -42.56 14.93 -16.28
CA ALA A 475 -41.40 14.91 -15.40
C ALA A 475 -40.72 13.52 -15.40
N ASN A 476 -39.41 13.50 -15.11
CA ASN A 476 -38.66 12.27 -14.95
C ASN A 476 -38.36 11.99 -13.48
N LEU A 477 -39.00 10.98 -12.90
CA LEU A 477 -38.88 10.56 -11.50
C LEU A 477 -38.14 9.21 -11.38
N ALA A 478 -37.48 8.73 -12.44
CA ALA A 478 -36.89 7.41 -12.46
C ALA A 478 -35.90 7.19 -11.29
N ASP A 479 -35.95 5.99 -10.71
CA ASP A 479 -35.07 5.55 -9.63
C ASP A 479 -35.13 6.42 -8.35
N GLY A 480 -36.13 7.30 -8.21
CA GLY A 480 -36.32 8.13 -7.02
C GLY A 480 -36.95 7.39 -5.84
N ASP A 481 -36.61 7.81 -4.62
CA ASP A 481 -37.24 7.35 -3.38
C ASP A 481 -38.31 8.32 -2.90
N PHE A 482 -39.57 7.92 -3.02
CA PHE A 482 -40.76 8.66 -2.58
C PHE A 482 -41.56 7.86 -1.54
N SER A 483 -40.90 6.98 -0.78
CA SER A 483 -41.54 6.22 0.29
C SER A 483 -42.29 7.12 1.27
N ALA A 484 -43.52 6.73 1.61
CA ALA A 484 -44.45 7.48 2.46
C ALA A 484 -44.74 8.94 2.03
N ALA A 485 -44.37 9.34 0.81
CA ALA A 485 -44.65 10.68 0.31
C ALA A 485 -46.14 10.89 0.03
N ASN A 486 -46.58 12.14 0.05
CA ASN A 486 -47.97 12.51 -0.25
C ASN A 486 -48.10 13.06 -1.67
N PHE A 487 -48.70 12.30 -2.57
CA PHE A 487 -49.00 12.65 -3.96
C PHE A 487 -50.52 12.74 -4.22
N SER A 488 -51.34 12.91 -3.17
CA SER A 488 -52.79 13.00 -3.34
C SER A 488 -53.18 14.11 -4.33
N GLY A 489 -53.98 13.74 -5.32
CA GLY A 489 -54.41 14.62 -6.41
C GLY A 489 -53.31 15.15 -7.33
N ALA A 490 -52.10 14.59 -7.30
CA ALA A 490 -51.01 15.02 -8.18
C ALA A 490 -51.26 14.64 -9.65
N ILE A 491 -50.77 15.48 -10.57
CA ILE A 491 -50.91 15.28 -12.01
C ILE A 491 -49.57 14.77 -12.57
N MET A 492 -49.52 13.51 -12.98
CA MET A 492 -48.31 12.82 -13.47
C MET A 492 -48.52 12.23 -14.87
N VAL A 493 -49.33 12.91 -15.69
CA VAL A 493 -49.64 12.48 -17.06
C VAL A 493 -48.35 12.40 -17.88
N ARG A 494 -48.10 11.26 -18.52
CA ARG A 494 -46.90 10.97 -19.33
C ARG A 494 -45.56 11.11 -18.59
N ALA A 495 -45.57 11.10 -17.26
CA ALA A 495 -44.34 11.11 -16.48
C ALA A 495 -43.59 9.77 -16.59
N THR A 496 -42.27 9.81 -16.36
CA THR A 496 -41.42 8.62 -16.29
C THR A 496 -41.18 8.26 -14.82
N LEU A 497 -41.68 7.12 -14.38
CA LEU A 497 -41.64 6.64 -12.99
C LEU A 497 -41.03 5.23 -12.91
N LYS A 498 -40.07 4.95 -13.78
CA LYS A 498 -39.41 3.65 -13.85
C LYS A 498 -38.66 3.36 -12.55
N ASN A 499 -38.83 2.16 -12.00
CA ASN A 499 -38.18 1.68 -10.77
C ASN A 499 -38.37 2.58 -9.54
N VAL A 500 -39.37 3.46 -9.54
CA VAL A 500 -39.59 4.39 -8.43
C VAL A 500 -40.07 3.64 -7.18
N ASN A 501 -39.66 4.10 -6.00
CA ASN A 501 -40.19 3.61 -4.74
C ASN A 501 -41.33 4.51 -4.23
N PHE A 502 -42.56 4.01 -4.29
CA PHE A 502 -43.77 4.62 -3.70
C PHE A 502 -44.34 3.78 -2.54
N SER A 503 -43.54 2.94 -1.90
CA SER A 503 -44.00 2.12 -0.78
C SER A 503 -44.64 2.99 0.31
N GLY A 504 -45.86 2.60 0.73
CA GLY A 504 -46.66 3.34 1.71
C GLY A 504 -47.08 4.77 1.32
N ALA A 505 -46.81 5.22 0.10
CA ALA A 505 -47.15 6.57 -0.35
C ALA A 505 -48.67 6.77 -0.52
N ASN A 506 -49.12 8.01 -0.43
CA ASN A 506 -50.51 8.38 -0.66
C ASN A 506 -50.69 8.97 -2.06
N LEU A 507 -51.28 8.22 -2.99
CA LEU A 507 -51.54 8.62 -4.38
C LEU A 507 -53.05 8.68 -4.66
N SER A 508 -53.89 8.90 -3.65
CA SER A 508 -55.33 8.93 -3.84
C SER A 508 -55.73 10.01 -4.86
N GLY A 509 -56.54 9.61 -5.85
CA GLY A 509 -56.98 10.48 -6.93
C GLY A 509 -55.88 11.00 -7.87
N ALA A 510 -54.67 10.44 -7.85
CA ALA A 510 -53.60 10.85 -8.75
C ALA A 510 -53.90 10.48 -10.22
N LEU A 511 -53.44 11.33 -11.15
CA LEU A 511 -53.60 11.12 -12.60
C LEU A 511 -52.30 10.62 -13.23
N LEU A 512 -52.26 9.34 -13.60
CA LEU A 512 -51.09 8.62 -14.13
C LEU A 512 -51.30 8.17 -15.58
N ASN A 513 -52.15 8.88 -16.33
CA ASN A 513 -52.47 8.53 -17.72
C ASN A 513 -51.19 8.47 -18.57
N GLN A 514 -51.02 7.37 -19.31
CA GLN A 514 -49.86 7.13 -20.19
C GLN A 514 -48.50 7.24 -19.49
N ALA A 515 -48.45 7.11 -18.17
CA ALA A 515 -47.20 7.12 -17.42
C ALA A 515 -46.43 5.81 -17.62
N ASN A 516 -45.10 5.90 -17.57
CA ASN A 516 -44.24 4.71 -17.54
C ASN A 516 -43.94 4.33 -16.07
N LEU A 517 -44.56 3.26 -15.59
CA LEU A 517 -44.45 2.75 -14.21
C LEU A 517 -43.71 1.42 -14.16
N SER A 518 -42.97 1.07 -15.22
CA SER A 518 -42.30 -0.22 -15.31
C SER A 518 -41.37 -0.44 -14.12
N GLY A 519 -41.55 -1.53 -13.38
CA GLY A 519 -40.76 -1.87 -12.19
C GLY A 519 -41.01 -1.00 -10.95
N ALA A 520 -42.01 -0.12 -10.95
CA ALA A 520 -42.36 0.69 -9.78
C ALA A 520 -42.86 -0.15 -8.59
N ASP A 521 -42.58 0.31 -7.37
CA ASP A 521 -43.07 -0.30 -6.14
C ASP A 521 -44.17 0.56 -5.47
N PHE A 522 -45.39 0.04 -5.42
CA PHE A 522 -46.53 0.63 -4.73
C PHE A 522 -46.99 -0.20 -3.51
N SER A 523 -46.10 -1.01 -2.94
CA SER A 523 -46.47 -1.90 -1.83
C SER A 523 -47.08 -1.11 -0.66
N GLY A 524 -48.29 -1.49 -0.24
CA GLY A 524 -49.05 -0.81 0.81
C GLY A 524 -49.50 0.64 0.50
N ALA A 525 -49.31 1.12 -0.73
CA ALA A 525 -49.69 2.49 -1.11
C ALA A 525 -51.22 2.66 -1.19
N ASN A 526 -51.68 3.91 -0.98
CA ASN A 526 -53.07 4.27 -1.21
C ASN A 526 -53.26 4.80 -2.63
N LEU A 527 -53.81 3.97 -3.52
CA LEU A 527 -54.10 4.28 -4.93
C LEU A 527 -55.61 4.45 -5.18
N SER A 528 -56.39 4.70 -4.13
CA SER A 528 -57.84 4.80 -4.26
C SER A 528 -58.24 5.90 -5.24
N GLY A 529 -59.05 5.54 -6.24
CA GLY A 529 -59.47 6.46 -7.31
C GLY A 529 -58.37 6.95 -8.24
N ALA A 530 -57.16 6.37 -8.21
CA ALA A 530 -56.09 6.72 -9.16
C ALA A 530 -56.43 6.23 -10.58
N VAL A 531 -55.95 6.98 -11.58
CA VAL A 531 -56.26 6.72 -13.00
C VAL A 531 -55.00 6.33 -13.76
N PHE A 532 -54.96 5.09 -14.27
CA PHE A 532 -53.83 4.48 -14.98
C PHE A 532 -54.11 4.26 -16.47
N SER A 533 -55.02 5.04 -17.08
CA SER A 533 -55.43 4.76 -18.45
C SER A 533 -54.26 4.82 -19.42
N GLY A 534 -54.02 3.72 -20.14
CA GLY A 534 -52.90 3.55 -21.06
C GLY A 534 -51.50 3.56 -20.41
N ALA A 535 -51.40 3.41 -19.10
CA ALA A 535 -50.11 3.39 -18.40
C ALA A 535 -49.41 2.02 -18.54
N ASP A 536 -48.08 2.02 -18.47
CA ASP A 536 -47.27 0.79 -18.48
C ASP A 536 -46.93 0.36 -17.05
N LEU A 537 -47.58 -0.69 -16.55
CA LEU A 537 -47.35 -1.30 -15.23
C LEU A 537 -46.60 -2.64 -15.34
N THR A 538 -45.77 -2.81 -16.38
CA THR A 538 -44.96 -4.02 -16.52
C THR A 538 -44.06 -4.22 -15.31
N ASP A 539 -44.08 -5.42 -14.72
CA ASP A 539 -43.30 -5.78 -13.52
C ASP A 539 -43.56 -4.88 -12.28
N THR A 540 -44.68 -4.14 -12.22
CA THR A 540 -45.04 -3.30 -11.07
C THR A 540 -45.52 -4.13 -9.88
N SER A 541 -45.22 -3.68 -8.65
CA SER A 541 -45.78 -4.26 -7.41
C SER A 541 -46.95 -3.41 -6.89
N LEU A 542 -48.14 -4.02 -6.79
CA LEU A 542 -49.33 -3.47 -6.13
C LEU A 542 -49.70 -4.28 -4.87
N MET A 543 -48.73 -4.98 -4.29
CA MET A 543 -48.99 -5.84 -3.13
C MET A 543 -49.60 -5.06 -1.97
N GLN A 544 -50.71 -5.58 -1.42
CA GLN A 544 -51.46 -4.96 -0.31
C GLN A 544 -51.92 -3.51 -0.57
N ALA A 545 -51.75 -2.99 -1.79
CA ALA A 545 -52.13 -1.64 -2.14
C ALA A 545 -53.65 -1.49 -2.14
N ASN A 546 -54.13 -0.29 -1.83
CA ASN A 546 -55.55 0.03 -1.97
C ASN A 546 -55.83 0.54 -3.39
N VAL A 547 -56.38 -0.33 -4.24
CA VAL A 547 -56.76 -0.03 -5.64
C VAL A 547 -58.29 0.11 -5.80
N SER A 548 -58.99 0.39 -4.70
CA SER A 548 -60.44 0.61 -4.72
C SER A 548 -60.80 1.78 -5.64
N ASN A 549 -61.77 1.58 -6.54
CA ASN A 549 -62.18 2.56 -7.56
C ASN A 549 -61.08 3.00 -8.54
N ALA A 550 -59.93 2.31 -8.58
CA ALA A 550 -58.88 2.61 -9.56
C ALA A 550 -59.30 2.20 -10.97
N VAL A 551 -58.79 2.92 -11.98
CA VAL A 551 -59.12 2.72 -13.39
C VAL A 551 -57.88 2.27 -14.16
N PHE A 552 -57.88 1.03 -14.68
CA PHE A 552 -56.77 0.44 -15.44
C PHE A 552 -57.07 0.30 -16.95
N GLY A 553 -58.01 1.07 -17.49
CA GLY A 553 -58.43 0.94 -18.90
C GLY A 553 -57.26 1.07 -19.88
N GLY A 554 -56.97 0.02 -20.66
CA GLY A 554 -55.87 -0.01 -21.62
C GLY A 554 -54.47 -0.06 -20.98
N ALA A 555 -54.37 -0.29 -19.66
CA ALA A 555 -53.11 -0.40 -18.97
C ALA A 555 -52.41 -1.75 -19.24
N ASN A 556 -51.09 -1.73 -19.30
CA ASN A 556 -50.29 -2.93 -19.46
C ASN A 556 -49.95 -3.54 -18.09
N LEU A 557 -50.53 -4.71 -17.77
CA LEU A 557 -50.36 -5.41 -16.48
C LEU A 557 -49.49 -6.67 -16.59
N ILE A 558 -48.64 -6.77 -17.62
CA ILE A 558 -47.73 -7.92 -17.78
C ILE A 558 -46.87 -8.09 -16.53
N ARG A 559 -46.97 -9.27 -15.89
CA ARG A 559 -46.24 -9.63 -14.66
C ARG A 559 -46.45 -8.67 -13.48
N CYS A 560 -47.54 -7.90 -13.48
CA CYS A 560 -47.92 -7.07 -12.34
C CYS A 560 -48.35 -7.94 -11.15
N SER A 561 -47.80 -7.67 -9.96
CA SER A 561 -48.18 -8.38 -8.74
C SER A 561 -49.35 -7.68 -8.05
N MET A 562 -50.47 -8.38 -7.83
CA MET A 562 -51.65 -7.86 -7.10
C MET A 562 -52.03 -8.73 -5.90
N THR A 563 -51.09 -9.52 -5.38
CA THR A 563 -51.31 -10.36 -4.21
C THR A 563 -51.84 -9.51 -3.04
N GLU A 564 -52.97 -9.93 -2.47
CA GLU A 564 -53.66 -9.25 -1.35
C GLU A 564 -54.03 -7.77 -1.59
N ALA A 565 -54.04 -7.31 -2.85
CA ALA A 565 -54.48 -5.95 -3.17
C ALA A 565 -55.96 -5.76 -2.80
N LYS A 566 -56.29 -4.63 -2.16
CA LYS A 566 -57.66 -4.29 -1.81
C LYS A 566 -58.36 -3.67 -3.02
N SER A 567 -59.29 -4.40 -3.61
CA SER A 567 -60.14 -3.96 -4.71
C SER A 567 -61.63 -3.96 -4.33
N ASN A 568 -62.46 -3.33 -5.16
CA ASN A 568 -63.90 -3.38 -5.00
C ASN A 568 -64.59 -3.58 -6.37
N LYS A 569 -65.92 -3.71 -6.39
CA LYS A 569 -66.69 -3.91 -7.63
C LYS A 569 -66.55 -2.77 -8.65
N SER A 570 -66.07 -1.61 -8.21
CA SER A 570 -65.88 -0.41 -9.03
C SER A 570 -64.46 -0.29 -9.59
N THR A 571 -63.53 -1.17 -9.21
CA THR A 571 -62.19 -1.26 -9.80
C THR A 571 -62.31 -1.78 -11.24
N GLN A 572 -61.84 -1.01 -12.22
CA GLN A 572 -62.00 -1.33 -13.63
C GLN A 572 -60.75 -2.04 -14.19
N LEU A 573 -60.91 -3.30 -14.61
CA LEU A 573 -59.88 -4.13 -15.23
C LEU A 573 -60.32 -4.65 -16.60
N ASP A 574 -59.38 -4.72 -17.54
CA ASP A 574 -59.63 -5.32 -18.86
C ASP A 574 -59.84 -6.84 -18.78
N ARG A 575 -60.75 -7.36 -19.62
CA ARG A 575 -61.12 -8.79 -19.65
C ARG A 575 -59.92 -9.73 -19.81
N ARG A 576 -58.87 -9.28 -20.51
CA ARG A 576 -57.62 -10.03 -20.75
C ARG A 576 -56.87 -10.40 -19.47
N TRP A 577 -56.91 -9.53 -18.46
CA TRP A 577 -56.17 -9.72 -17.21
C TRP A 577 -57.03 -10.36 -16.13
N ARG A 578 -58.34 -10.41 -16.33
CA ARG A 578 -59.33 -10.73 -15.30
C ARG A 578 -59.15 -12.11 -14.65
N VAL A 579 -58.94 -13.18 -15.43
CA VAL A 579 -58.82 -14.55 -14.87
C VAL A 579 -57.53 -14.75 -14.07
N GLY A 580 -56.40 -14.23 -14.57
CA GLY A 580 -55.11 -14.30 -13.86
C GLY A 580 -55.10 -13.44 -12.59
N VAL A 581 -55.73 -12.27 -12.63
CA VAL A 581 -55.87 -11.37 -11.48
C VAL A 581 -56.84 -11.94 -10.44
N GLU A 582 -57.96 -12.54 -10.85
CA GLU A 582 -58.91 -13.22 -9.94
C GLU A 582 -58.24 -14.40 -9.22
N LEU A 583 -57.42 -15.21 -9.90
CA LEU A 583 -56.63 -16.29 -9.29
C LEU A 583 -55.59 -15.78 -8.27
N ALA A 584 -54.91 -14.67 -8.58
CA ALA A 584 -53.91 -14.05 -7.70
C ALA A 584 -54.52 -13.33 -6.48
N MET A 585 -55.76 -12.85 -6.58
CA MET A 585 -56.49 -12.19 -5.49
C MET A 585 -57.21 -13.19 -4.56
N HIS A 586 -57.59 -14.38 -5.05
CA HIS A 586 -58.51 -15.28 -4.35
C HIS A 586 -58.02 -16.73 -4.14
N GLY A 587 -56.91 -17.14 -4.78
CA GLY A 587 -56.31 -18.48 -4.63
C GLY A 587 -57.05 -19.62 -5.34
N PRO A 588 -56.40 -20.77 -5.60
CA PRO A 588 -57.01 -21.92 -6.28
C PRO A 588 -57.49 -22.95 -5.26
N GLY A 589 -58.79 -23.29 -5.25
CA GLY A 589 -59.30 -24.46 -4.51
C GLY A 589 -58.82 -25.78 -5.16
N GLU A 590 -58.84 -26.89 -4.39
CA GLU A 590 -58.38 -28.24 -4.79
C GLU A 590 -58.85 -28.66 -6.19
N ARG A 591 -57.97 -28.60 -7.21
CA ARG A 591 -58.32 -29.02 -8.58
C ARG A 591 -57.13 -29.55 -9.39
N ASP A 592 -57.46 -30.59 -10.13
CA ASP A 592 -56.72 -31.12 -11.27
C ASP A 592 -56.55 -30.04 -12.35
N MET A 593 -55.31 -29.76 -12.74
CA MET A 593 -54.95 -28.73 -13.72
C MET A 593 -54.16 -29.30 -14.91
N ARG A 594 -54.22 -30.62 -15.13
CA ARG A 594 -53.51 -31.30 -16.22
C ARG A 594 -53.82 -30.66 -17.57
N GLY A 595 -52.80 -30.27 -18.31
CA GLY A 595 -52.93 -29.67 -19.65
C GLY A 595 -53.40 -28.20 -19.66
N SER A 596 -53.44 -27.53 -18.51
CA SER A 596 -53.79 -26.11 -18.43
C SER A 596 -52.77 -25.21 -19.15
N LYS A 597 -53.24 -24.07 -19.68
CA LYS A 597 -52.41 -23.03 -20.32
C LYS A 597 -52.35 -21.80 -19.42
N LEU A 598 -51.24 -21.62 -18.71
CA LEU A 598 -51.02 -20.56 -17.70
C LEU A 598 -49.87 -19.63 -18.10
N LEU A 599 -49.64 -19.49 -19.41
CA LEU A 599 -48.60 -18.66 -20.01
C LEU A 599 -48.63 -17.22 -19.45
N LEU A 600 -47.48 -16.73 -18.96
CA LEU A 600 -47.29 -15.36 -18.45
C LEU A 600 -48.16 -14.98 -17.23
N ALA A 601 -48.75 -15.95 -16.51
CA ALA A 601 -49.59 -15.66 -15.35
C ALA A 601 -48.77 -15.12 -14.16
N GLY A 602 -49.25 -14.07 -13.50
CA GLY A 602 -48.68 -13.57 -12.23
C GLY A 602 -49.32 -14.27 -11.04
N LEU A 603 -48.70 -15.33 -10.54
CA LEU A 603 -49.18 -16.24 -9.48
C LEU A 603 -48.25 -16.23 -8.26
N ARG A 604 -47.71 -15.06 -7.90
CA ARG A 604 -46.81 -14.93 -6.76
C ARG A 604 -47.50 -15.32 -5.45
N ASN A 605 -46.79 -16.08 -4.60
CA ASN A 605 -47.22 -16.54 -3.28
C ASN A 605 -48.50 -17.40 -3.27
N ILE A 606 -48.89 -17.96 -4.42
CA ILE A 606 -50.09 -18.78 -4.52
C ILE A 606 -49.88 -20.15 -3.84
N ASN A 607 -50.91 -20.70 -3.19
CA ASN A 607 -50.86 -22.07 -2.68
C ASN A 607 -51.37 -23.06 -3.72
N LEU A 608 -50.52 -23.96 -4.20
CA LEU A 608 -50.75 -25.02 -5.19
C LEU A 608 -50.26 -26.40 -4.70
N SER A 609 -50.20 -26.63 -3.38
CA SER A 609 -49.73 -27.90 -2.82
C SER A 609 -50.52 -29.10 -3.36
N GLY A 610 -49.82 -30.17 -3.75
CA GLY A 610 -50.44 -31.42 -4.23
C GLY A 610 -51.13 -31.33 -5.59
N VAL A 611 -50.98 -30.20 -6.30
CA VAL A 611 -51.63 -29.99 -7.60
C VAL A 611 -51.16 -31.02 -8.64
N ARG A 612 -52.07 -31.40 -9.54
CA ARG A 612 -51.75 -32.21 -10.72
C ARG A 612 -51.55 -31.31 -11.93
N LEU A 613 -50.29 -31.17 -12.35
CA LEU A 613 -49.85 -30.30 -13.45
C LEU A 613 -49.21 -31.08 -14.61
N SER A 614 -49.19 -32.41 -14.59
CA SER A 614 -48.61 -33.24 -15.65
C SER A 614 -49.05 -32.73 -17.04
N LYS A 615 -48.06 -32.49 -17.91
CA LYS A 615 -48.24 -31.98 -19.29
C LYS A 615 -48.88 -30.57 -19.43
N SER A 616 -48.95 -29.78 -18.37
CA SER A 616 -49.43 -28.38 -18.44
C SER A 616 -48.35 -27.46 -19.04
N ASP A 617 -48.77 -26.28 -19.51
CA ASP A 617 -47.89 -25.24 -20.04
C ASP A 617 -47.87 -24.02 -19.11
N LEU A 618 -46.74 -23.86 -18.44
CA LEU A 618 -46.41 -22.79 -17.49
C LEU A 618 -45.31 -21.87 -18.04
N HIS A 619 -45.10 -21.84 -19.36
CA HIS A 619 -44.03 -21.05 -19.95
C HIS A 619 -44.12 -19.56 -19.52
N GLU A 620 -43.00 -19.01 -19.04
CA GLU A 620 -42.88 -17.61 -18.58
C GLU A 620 -43.87 -17.17 -17.47
N ALA A 621 -44.52 -18.10 -16.77
CA ALA A 621 -45.37 -17.78 -15.60
C ALA A 621 -44.53 -17.31 -14.40
N ASP A 622 -45.06 -16.41 -13.56
CA ASP A 622 -44.45 -15.97 -12.31
C ASP A 622 -45.13 -16.61 -11.09
N LEU A 623 -44.58 -17.73 -10.66
CA LEU A 623 -44.92 -18.53 -9.47
C LEU A 623 -43.97 -18.23 -8.28
N SER A 624 -43.37 -17.04 -8.22
CA SER A 624 -42.44 -16.73 -7.13
C SER A 624 -43.13 -16.82 -5.77
N GLY A 625 -42.59 -17.60 -4.84
CA GLY A 625 -43.14 -17.88 -3.51
C GLY A 625 -44.30 -18.86 -3.49
N ALA A 626 -44.65 -19.46 -4.63
CA ALA A 626 -45.76 -20.40 -4.70
C ALA A 626 -45.47 -21.69 -3.91
N ASN A 627 -46.48 -22.26 -3.25
CA ASN A 627 -46.37 -23.56 -2.62
C ASN A 627 -46.77 -24.67 -3.61
N LEU A 628 -45.84 -25.51 -4.03
CA LEU A 628 -45.98 -26.63 -4.98
C LEU A 628 -45.54 -27.96 -4.35
N GLU A 629 -45.61 -28.08 -3.02
CA GLU A 629 -45.19 -29.29 -2.31
C GLU A 629 -45.93 -30.52 -2.80
N GLY A 630 -45.19 -31.59 -3.12
CA GLY A 630 -45.76 -32.86 -3.62
C GLY A 630 -46.45 -32.76 -4.98
N ALA A 631 -46.28 -31.66 -5.71
CA ALA A 631 -46.91 -31.49 -7.02
C ALA A 631 -46.47 -32.57 -8.01
N GLN A 632 -47.42 -33.03 -8.82
CA GLN A 632 -47.18 -33.97 -9.91
C GLN A 632 -47.00 -33.17 -11.21
N ALA A 633 -45.76 -32.94 -11.62
CA ALA A 633 -45.39 -32.08 -12.73
C ALA A 633 -44.51 -32.78 -13.78
N ASP A 634 -44.55 -34.11 -13.83
CA ASP A 634 -43.86 -34.93 -14.83
C ASP A 634 -44.18 -34.47 -16.27
N GLY A 635 -43.14 -34.30 -17.08
CA GLY A 635 -43.26 -33.84 -18.47
C GLY A 635 -43.92 -32.47 -18.66
N CYS A 636 -44.01 -31.63 -17.62
CA CYS A 636 -44.55 -30.27 -17.71
C CYS A 636 -43.57 -29.31 -18.42
N GLY A 637 -44.12 -28.31 -19.14
CA GLY A 637 -43.35 -27.22 -19.74
C GLY A 637 -43.26 -26.03 -18.80
N ILE A 638 -42.14 -25.88 -18.08
CA ILE A 638 -41.91 -24.82 -17.08
C ILE A 638 -40.77 -23.88 -17.52
N ASN A 639 -40.38 -23.96 -18.80
CA ASN A 639 -39.31 -23.15 -19.38
C ASN A 639 -39.52 -21.65 -19.09
N LYS A 640 -38.46 -20.95 -18.69
CA LYS A 640 -38.46 -19.49 -18.40
C LYS A 640 -39.44 -19.00 -17.33
N ALA A 641 -40.13 -19.89 -16.61
CA ALA A 641 -41.00 -19.48 -15.51
C ALA A 641 -40.18 -18.91 -14.35
N ARG A 642 -40.76 -18.03 -13.54
CA ARG A 642 -40.20 -17.53 -12.27
C ARG A 642 -40.80 -18.32 -11.12
N LEU A 643 -40.02 -19.14 -10.42
CA LEU A 643 -40.36 -19.93 -9.24
C LEU A 643 -39.48 -19.53 -8.04
N ARG A 644 -39.14 -18.25 -7.92
CA ARG A 644 -38.24 -17.79 -6.85
C ARG A 644 -38.86 -18.03 -5.48
N GLY A 645 -38.21 -18.75 -4.58
CA GLY A 645 -38.73 -19.06 -3.24
C GLY A 645 -39.91 -20.04 -3.23
N ALA A 646 -40.21 -20.70 -4.35
CA ALA A 646 -41.31 -21.65 -4.40
C ALA A 646 -41.00 -22.92 -3.60
N ASN A 647 -42.01 -23.51 -2.95
CA ASN A 647 -41.85 -24.78 -2.25
C ASN A 647 -42.16 -25.95 -3.20
N LEU A 648 -41.15 -26.68 -3.67
CA LEU A 648 -41.24 -27.85 -4.56
C LEU A 648 -40.81 -29.15 -3.83
N ARG A 649 -40.87 -29.17 -2.50
CA ARG A 649 -40.43 -30.32 -1.70
C ARG A 649 -41.18 -31.59 -2.13
N ASN A 650 -40.44 -32.68 -2.30
CA ASN A 650 -40.96 -33.98 -2.77
C ASN A 650 -41.74 -33.92 -4.10
N ALA A 651 -41.58 -32.88 -4.92
CA ALA A 651 -42.25 -32.80 -6.21
C ALA A 651 -41.67 -33.82 -7.21
N ASN A 652 -42.52 -34.33 -8.09
CA ASN A 652 -42.09 -35.15 -9.21
C ASN A 652 -41.82 -34.27 -10.43
N LEU A 653 -40.53 -34.10 -10.77
CA LEU A 653 -40.02 -33.28 -11.88
C LEU A 653 -39.24 -34.13 -12.91
N GLU A 654 -39.45 -35.44 -12.94
CA GLU A 654 -38.76 -36.36 -13.85
C GLU A 654 -38.93 -35.93 -15.32
N GLY A 655 -37.80 -35.84 -16.04
CA GLY A 655 -37.79 -35.51 -17.47
C GLY A 655 -38.37 -34.13 -17.85
N THR A 656 -38.57 -33.23 -16.88
CA THR A 656 -39.18 -31.91 -17.13
C THR A 656 -38.27 -30.97 -17.92
N LEU A 657 -38.92 -30.04 -18.66
CA LEU A 657 -38.24 -28.96 -19.37
C LEU A 657 -38.22 -27.71 -18.47
N LEU A 658 -37.08 -27.50 -17.81
CA LEU A 658 -36.79 -26.40 -16.87
C LEU A 658 -35.77 -25.41 -17.46
N LYS A 659 -35.72 -25.28 -18.79
CA LYS A 659 -34.73 -24.44 -19.45
C LYS A 659 -34.96 -22.97 -19.10
N ALA A 660 -33.92 -22.29 -18.66
CA ALA A 660 -33.93 -20.87 -18.28
C ALA A 660 -34.96 -20.50 -17.19
N THR A 661 -35.42 -21.47 -16.40
CA THR A 661 -36.38 -21.26 -15.31
C THR A 661 -35.69 -20.64 -14.09
N ASP A 662 -36.34 -19.69 -13.42
CA ASP A 662 -35.81 -19.01 -12.23
C ASP A 662 -36.33 -19.64 -10.94
N LEU A 663 -35.60 -20.61 -10.41
CA LEU A 663 -35.80 -21.32 -9.15
C LEU A 663 -35.03 -20.69 -7.97
N THR A 664 -34.68 -19.40 -8.01
CA THR A 664 -33.89 -18.74 -6.95
C THR A 664 -34.54 -18.97 -5.58
N GLY A 665 -33.88 -19.62 -4.63
CA GLY A 665 -34.39 -19.82 -3.26
C GLY A 665 -35.48 -20.87 -3.13
N ALA A 666 -35.79 -21.62 -4.19
CA ALA A 666 -36.84 -22.63 -4.17
C ALA A 666 -36.47 -23.84 -3.29
N ASN A 667 -37.43 -24.45 -2.60
CA ASN A 667 -37.22 -25.67 -1.84
C ASN A 667 -37.49 -26.90 -2.72
N LEU A 668 -36.46 -27.57 -3.19
CA LEU A 668 -36.48 -28.81 -3.99
C LEU A 668 -36.05 -30.05 -3.17
N SER A 669 -36.07 -29.96 -1.83
CA SER A 669 -35.60 -31.07 -0.99
C SER A 669 -36.38 -32.36 -1.26
N GLY A 670 -35.65 -33.46 -1.47
CA GLY A 670 -36.20 -34.78 -1.82
C GLY A 670 -36.91 -34.85 -3.18
N ALA A 671 -36.81 -33.85 -4.05
CA ALA A 671 -37.44 -33.87 -5.36
C ALA A 671 -36.77 -34.88 -6.32
N ASN A 672 -37.57 -35.47 -7.21
CA ASN A 672 -37.07 -36.30 -8.31
C ASN A 672 -36.78 -35.42 -9.53
N LEU A 673 -35.50 -35.22 -9.84
CA LEU A 673 -34.99 -34.46 -11.00
C LEU A 673 -34.24 -35.36 -12.00
N ALA A 674 -34.40 -36.68 -11.91
CA ALA A 674 -33.72 -37.62 -12.79
C ALA A 674 -34.00 -37.28 -14.27
N GLY A 675 -32.92 -37.13 -15.05
CA GLY A 675 -33.00 -36.78 -16.47
C GLY A 675 -33.61 -35.41 -16.80
N ALA A 676 -33.81 -34.52 -15.83
CA ALA A 676 -34.40 -33.20 -16.06
C ALA A 676 -33.45 -32.28 -16.87
N PHE A 677 -34.04 -31.38 -17.67
CA PHE A 677 -33.33 -30.41 -18.50
C PHE A 677 -33.32 -29.03 -17.85
N LEU A 678 -32.27 -28.72 -17.08
CA LEU A 678 -32.09 -27.48 -16.33
C LEU A 678 -31.08 -26.52 -17.00
N THR A 679 -30.89 -26.63 -18.32
CA THR A 679 -29.96 -25.74 -19.03
C THR A 679 -30.35 -24.27 -18.82
N ASP A 680 -29.38 -23.43 -18.45
CA ASP A 680 -29.58 -22.00 -18.12
C ASP A 680 -30.54 -21.69 -16.94
N ALA A 681 -30.97 -22.69 -16.17
CA ALA A 681 -31.87 -22.47 -15.04
C ALA A 681 -31.17 -21.72 -13.89
N ASN A 682 -31.87 -20.85 -13.17
CA ASN A 682 -31.34 -20.17 -11.99
C ASN A 682 -31.87 -20.81 -10.69
N LEU A 683 -31.08 -21.68 -10.08
CA LEU A 683 -31.30 -22.31 -8.78
C LEU A 683 -30.54 -21.62 -7.62
N SER A 684 -30.19 -20.34 -7.74
CA SER A 684 -29.41 -19.68 -6.68
C SER A 684 -30.15 -19.68 -5.35
N GLY A 685 -29.54 -20.16 -4.27
CA GLY A 685 -30.17 -20.27 -2.94
C GLY A 685 -31.17 -21.42 -2.79
N ALA A 686 -31.38 -22.24 -3.82
CA ALA A 686 -32.37 -23.33 -3.76
C ALA A 686 -31.92 -24.48 -2.85
N ASP A 687 -32.86 -25.12 -2.15
CA ASP A 687 -32.58 -26.30 -1.33
C ASP A 687 -32.80 -27.58 -2.13
N LEU A 688 -31.74 -28.27 -2.54
CA LEU A 688 -31.75 -29.58 -3.21
C LEU A 688 -31.29 -30.72 -2.29
N HIS A 689 -31.40 -30.57 -0.96
CA HIS A 689 -30.99 -31.61 -0.03
C HIS A 689 -31.66 -32.96 -0.35
N GLY A 690 -30.85 -34.00 -0.54
CA GLY A 690 -31.32 -35.35 -0.84
C GLY A 690 -32.04 -35.51 -2.18
N ALA A 691 -31.97 -34.53 -3.09
CA ALA A 691 -32.58 -34.63 -4.42
C ALA A 691 -31.83 -35.63 -5.32
N ASP A 692 -32.56 -36.28 -6.23
CA ASP A 692 -31.97 -37.15 -7.24
C ASP A 692 -31.72 -36.37 -8.55
N LEU A 693 -30.43 -36.12 -8.85
CA LEU A 693 -29.99 -35.44 -10.08
C LEU A 693 -29.27 -36.38 -11.04
N GLN A 694 -29.43 -37.70 -10.89
CA GLN A 694 -28.78 -38.66 -11.77
C GLN A 694 -29.03 -38.33 -13.24
N ARG A 695 -27.93 -38.16 -13.99
CA ARG A 695 -27.93 -37.84 -15.44
C ARG A 695 -28.70 -36.56 -15.81
N ALA A 696 -28.94 -35.66 -14.85
CA ALA A 696 -29.55 -34.37 -15.12
C ALA A 696 -28.60 -33.47 -15.91
N ASN A 697 -29.17 -32.55 -16.69
CA ASN A 697 -28.42 -31.55 -17.45
C ASN A 697 -28.52 -30.18 -16.77
N LEU A 698 -27.46 -29.79 -16.06
CA LEU A 698 -27.30 -28.51 -15.37
C LEU A 698 -26.43 -27.53 -16.15
N ARG A 699 -26.21 -27.70 -17.46
CA ARG A 699 -25.28 -26.84 -18.21
C ARG A 699 -25.68 -25.36 -18.07
N ARG A 700 -24.74 -24.51 -17.68
CA ARG A 700 -24.95 -23.07 -17.45
C ARG A 700 -26.01 -22.70 -16.40
N ALA A 701 -26.44 -23.66 -15.56
CA ALA A 701 -27.35 -23.37 -14.47
C ALA A 701 -26.67 -22.52 -13.37
N ASN A 702 -27.39 -21.63 -12.70
CA ASN A 702 -26.88 -20.87 -11.56
C ASN A 702 -27.29 -21.55 -10.24
N LEU A 703 -26.34 -22.11 -9.50
CA LEU A 703 -26.49 -22.81 -8.22
C LEU A 703 -25.88 -22.00 -7.05
N ASN A 704 -25.65 -20.69 -7.22
CA ASN A 704 -25.05 -19.85 -6.17
C ASN A 704 -25.87 -19.91 -4.86
N GLY A 705 -25.31 -20.41 -3.77
CA GLY A 705 -26.00 -20.51 -2.48
C GLY A 705 -26.95 -21.71 -2.34
N ALA A 706 -27.04 -22.57 -3.34
CA ALA A 706 -27.91 -23.75 -3.29
C ALA A 706 -27.38 -24.81 -2.29
N ASN A 707 -28.28 -25.63 -1.74
CA ASN A 707 -27.91 -26.75 -0.87
C ASN A 707 -28.04 -28.08 -1.61
N LEU A 708 -26.93 -28.72 -1.96
CA LEU A 708 -26.84 -30.02 -2.62
C LEU A 708 -26.33 -31.13 -1.68
N LEU A 709 -26.35 -30.94 -0.36
CA LEU A 709 -25.88 -31.95 0.57
C LEU A 709 -26.72 -33.23 0.45
N GLY A 710 -26.07 -34.38 0.27
CA GLY A 710 -26.72 -35.68 0.07
C GLY A 710 -27.42 -35.85 -1.29
N ALA A 711 -27.26 -34.91 -2.22
CA ALA A 711 -27.81 -35.04 -3.57
C ALA A 711 -27.03 -36.08 -4.41
N ASN A 712 -27.75 -36.86 -5.21
CA ASN A 712 -27.13 -37.82 -6.12
C ASN A 712 -26.67 -37.12 -7.40
N LEU A 713 -25.36 -36.85 -7.52
CA LEU A 713 -24.75 -36.16 -8.67
C LEU A 713 -24.11 -37.10 -9.70
N HIS A 714 -24.34 -38.41 -9.61
CA HIS A 714 -23.69 -39.36 -10.50
C HIS A 714 -24.07 -39.13 -11.99
N GLY A 715 -23.05 -38.88 -12.82
CA GLY A 715 -23.23 -38.66 -14.26
C GLY A 715 -23.91 -37.34 -14.63
N THR A 716 -23.97 -36.37 -13.72
CA THR A 716 -24.60 -35.06 -13.94
C THR A 716 -23.74 -34.19 -14.86
N GLU A 717 -24.35 -33.54 -15.86
CA GLU A 717 -23.66 -32.59 -16.73
C GLU A 717 -23.68 -31.19 -16.11
N ILE A 718 -22.53 -30.74 -15.60
CA ILE A 718 -22.40 -29.48 -14.84
C ILE A 718 -21.59 -28.40 -15.56
N PHE A 719 -21.26 -28.62 -16.83
CA PHE A 719 -20.41 -27.71 -17.61
C PHE A 719 -21.00 -26.29 -17.67
N GLY A 720 -20.20 -25.30 -17.24
CA GLY A 720 -20.56 -23.88 -17.29
C GLY A 720 -21.55 -23.42 -16.22
N ALA A 721 -21.98 -24.29 -15.30
CA ALA A 721 -22.85 -23.87 -14.21
C ALA A 721 -22.12 -23.00 -13.16
N HIS A 722 -22.85 -22.07 -12.54
CA HIS A 722 -22.31 -21.09 -11.59
C HIS A 722 -22.57 -21.53 -10.15
N MET A 723 -21.55 -21.49 -9.29
CA MET A 723 -21.68 -21.69 -7.85
C MET A 723 -20.95 -20.57 -7.11
N SER A 724 -21.41 -20.23 -5.91
CA SER A 724 -20.82 -19.23 -5.02
C SER A 724 -20.23 -19.93 -3.79
N ALA A 725 -19.46 -19.20 -2.99
CA ALA A 725 -18.91 -19.70 -1.73
C ALA A 725 -20.00 -20.18 -0.73
N THR A 726 -21.25 -19.74 -0.92
CA THR A 726 -22.39 -20.12 -0.10
C THR A 726 -23.10 -21.38 -0.57
N THR A 727 -22.74 -21.94 -1.74
CA THR A 727 -23.32 -23.20 -2.22
C THR A 727 -22.83 -24.37 -1.35
N GLN A 728 -23.75 -25.10 -0.74
CA GLN A 728 -23.44 -26.27 0.07
C GLN A 728 -23.41 -27.50 -0.84
N ILE A 729 -22.27 -28.17 -0.95
CA ILE A 729 -22.09 -29.40 -1.73
C ILE A 729 -21.01 -30.22 -1.04
N GLU A 730 -20.95 -31.53 -1.27
CA GLU A 730 -19.87 -32.33 -0.71
C GLU A 730 -18.49 -31.86 -1.22
N PRO A 731 -17.45 -31.81 -0.37
CA PRO A 731 -16.13 -31.25 -0.71
C PRO A 731 -15.50 -31.84 -1.98
N LYS A 732 -15.73 -33.14 -2.24
CA LYS A 732 -15.25 -33.83 -3.44
C LYS A 732 -15.82 -33.21 -4.72
N TRP A 733 -17.11 -32.91 -4.74
CA TRP A 733 -17.78 -32.33 -5.91
C TRP A 733 -17.49 -30.84 -6.07
N ALA A 734 -17.32 -30.11 -4.96
CA ALA A 734 -16.84 -28.71 -5.00
C ALA A 734 -15.47 -28.59 -5.69
N ALA A 735 -14.55 -29.50 -5.36
CA ALA A 735 -13.20 -29.49 -5.91
C ALA A 735 -13.17 -29.87 -7.40
N ILE A 736 -13.99 -30.85 -7.82
CA ILE A 736 -14.14 -31.19 -9.25
C ILE A 736 -14.73 -30.00 -10.03
N TRP A 737 -15.69 -29.30 -9.43
CA TRP A 737 -16.34 -28.16 -10.05
C TRP A 737 -15.39 -26.97 -10.25
N SER A 738 -14.59 -26.63 -9.23
CA SER A 738 -13.67 -25.50 -9.31
C SER A 738 -12.67 -25.66 -10.45
N VAL A 739 -12.19 -26.89 -10.65
CA VAL A 739 -11.29 -27.26 -11.73
C VAL A 739 -11.98 -27.15 -13.11
N GLN A 740 -13.20 -27.67 -13.27
CA GLN A 740 -13.93 -27.64 -14.54
C GLN A 740 -14.31 -26.22 -15.03
N GLN A 741 -14.45 -25.26 -14.12
CA GLN A 741 -14.83 -23.87 -14.46
C GLN A 741 -13.63 -22.98 -14.79
N GLY A 742 -12.41 -23.53 -14.86
CA GLY A 742 -11.18 -22.73 -14.99
C GLY A 742 -10.90 -21.84 -13.76
N ARG A 743 -11.59 -22.10 -12.64
CA ARG A 743 -11.43 -21.39 -11.35
C ARG A 743 -10.49 -22.12 -10.39
N GLY A 744 -9.79 -23.15 -10.86
CA GLY A 744 -8.88 -23.95 -10.05
C GLY A 744 -7.79 -23.12 -9.38
N ALA A 745 -7.40 -21.97 -9.95
CA ALA A 745 -6.33 -21.12 -9.42
C ALA A 745 -6.60 -20.57 -8.01
N THR A 746 -7.86 -20.55 -7.56
CA THR A 746 -8.26 -20.09 -6.21
C THR A 746 -8.69 -21.21 -5.28
N ALA A 747 -8.70 -22.46 -5.74
CA ALA A 747 -9.15 -23.59 -4.94
C ALA A 747 -7.99 -24.22 -4.19
N ASP A 748 -8.17 -24.50 -2.90
CA ASP A 748 -7.25 -25.34 -2.13
C ASP A 748 -7.44 -26.81 -2.55
N LEU A 749 -6.60 -27.25 -3.48
CA LEU A 749 -6.62 -28.61 -4.03
C LEU A 749 -5.56 -29.51 -3.38
N LYS A 750 -4.76 -28.95 -2.46
CA LYS A 750 -3.66 -29.61 -1.77
C LYS A 750 -4.17 -30.75 -0.89
N GLY A 751 -3.56 -31.93 -1.01
CA GLY A 751 -3.89 -33.09 -0.18
C GLY A 751 -5.32 -33.63 -0.34
N LYS A 752 -6.07 -33.19 -1.36
CA LYS A 752 -7.45 -33.65 -1.59
C LYS A 752 -7.48 -35.04 -2.22
N ASP A 753 -8.61 -35.71 -2.07
CA ASP A 753 -8.85 -37.02 -2.68
C ASP A 753 -9.64 -36.90 -3.99
N PHE A 754 -8.96 -37.17 -5.09
CA PHE A 754 -9.49 -37.28 -6.45
C PHE A 754 -9.40 -38.71 -6.98
N SER A 755 -9.20 -39.71 -6.12
CA SER A 755 -9.06 -41.10 -6.53
C SER A 755 -10.28 -41.58 -7.34
N GLY A 756 -9.99 -42.30 -8.43
CA GLY A 756 -10.99 -42.86 -9.35
C GLY A 756 -11.86 -41.83 -10.11
N THR A 757 -11.57 -40.53 -10.00
CA THR A 757 -12.34 -39.49 -10.71
C THR A 757 -12.00 -39.44 -12.20
N ASN A 758 -12.90 -38.87 -13.00
CA ASN A 758 -12.64 -38.58 -14.41
C ASN A 758 -12.33 -37.09 -14.61
N LEU A 759 -11.05 -36.82 -14.86
CA LEU A 759 -10.47 -35.51 -15.09
C LEU A 759 -9.92 -35.37 -16.53
N SER A 760 -10.32 -36.28 -17.42
CA SER A 760 -9.83 -36.32 -18.79
C SER A 760 -10.15 -35.02 -19.53
N ARG A 761 -9.18 -34.51 -20.28
CA ARG A 761 -9.28 -33.28 -21.10
C ARG A 761 -9.56 -31.98 -20.32
N LEU A 762 -9.36 -31.97 -19.01
CA LEU A 762 -9.48 -30.74 -18.22
C LEU A 762 -8.25 -29.85 -18.37
N GLU A 763 -8.48 -28.54 -18.38
CA GLU A 763 -7.46 -27.50 -18.32
C GLU A 763 -7.14 -27.20 -16.85
N MET A 764 -6.03 -27.74 -16.37
CA MET A 764 -5.56 -27.72 -14.99
C MET A 764 -4.17 -27.07 -14.87
N GLN A 765 -3.85 -26.18 -15.80
CA GLN A 765 -2.57 -25.48 -15.87
C GLN A 765 -2.34 -24.63 -14.61
N ARG A 766 -1.10 -24.58 -14.12
CA ARG A 766 -0.67 -23.72 -13.00
C ARG A 766 -1.37 -23.98 -11.65
N LEU A 767 -2.08 -25.09 -11.50
CA LEU A 767 -2.78 -25.43 -10.25
C LEU A 767 -1.85 -26.11 -9.24
N ASP A 768 -2.11 -25.91 -7.94
CA ASP A 768 -1.38 -26.57 -6.85
C ASP A 768 -2.15 -27.80 -6.34
N PHE A 769 -1.64 -28.97 -6.70
CA PHE A 769 -2.05 -30.31 -6.29
C PHE A 769 -0.99 -31.01 -5.41
N SER A 770 -0.24 -30.25 -4.62
CA SER A 770 0.77 -30.84 -3.74
C SER A 770 0.15 -31.87 -2.79
N GLY A 771 0.72 -33.07 -2.70
CA GLY A 771 0.24 -34.15 -1.83
C GLY A 771 -1.14 -34.71 -2.17
N THR A 772 -1.75 -34.31 -3.29
CA THR A 772 -3.11 -34.72 -3.68
C THR A 772 -3.14 -36.19 -4.12
N ASN A 773 -4.24 -36.88 -3.80
CA ASN A 773 -4.45 -38.27 -4.20
C ASN A 773 -5.18 -38.37 -5.54
N PHE A 774 -4.45 -38.77 -6.58
CA PHE A 774 -4.94 -39.09 -7.92
C PHE A 774 -4.88 -40.59 -8.25
N ALA A 775 -4.75 -41.46 -7.24
CA ALA A 775 -4.65 -42.89 -7.48
C ALA A 775 -5.81 -43.40 -8.36
N ASN A 776 -5.46 -44.12 -9.43
CA ASN A 776 -6.41 -44.65 -10.43
C ASN A 776 -7.31 -43.60 -11.13
N ALA A 777 -6.99 -42.30 -11.05
CA ALA A 777 -7.76 -41.28 -11.74
C ALA A 777 -7.59 -41.38 -13.27
N LYS A 778 -8.65 -41.05 -14.00
CA LYS A 778 -8.62 -40.93 -15.47
C LYS A 778 -8.28 -39.50 -15.84
N MET A 779 -7.07 -39.27 -16.34
CA MET A 779 -6.51 -37.95 -16.62
C MET A 779 -5.99 -37.85 -18.06
N THR A 780 -6.59 -38.64 -18.96
CA THR A 780 -6.14 -38.75 -20.35
C THR A 780 -6.28 -37.41 -21.07
N ALA A 781 -5.22 -36.99 -21.77
CA ALA A 781 -5.15 -35.74 -22.52
C ALA A 781 -5.57 -34.48 -21.72
N CYS A 782 -5.37 -34.48 -20.40
CA CYS A 782 -5.53 -33.26 -19.60
C CYS A 782 -4.31 -32.33 -19.75
N ASN A 783 -4.48 -31.07 -19.39
CA ASN A 783 -3.42 -30.08 -19.42
C ASN A 783 -3.07 -29.64 -17.99
N LEU A 784 -1.93 -30.10 -17.51
CA LEU A 784 -1.33 -29.83 -16.21
C LEU A 784 -0.03 -29.00 -16.37
N SER A 785 0.15 -28.31 -17.50
CA SER A 785 1.36 -27.50 -17.70
C SER A 785 1.51 -26.45 -16.60
N HIS A 786 2.74 -26.30 -16.11
CA HIS A 786 3.10 -25.43 -14.98
C HIS A 786 2.41 -25.75 -13.63
N ALA A 787 1.71 -26.89 -13.49
CA ALA A 787 1.07 -27.26 -12.23
C ALA A 787 2.10 -27.71 -11.17
N VAL A 788 1.75 -27.59 -9.88
CA VAL A 788 2.54 -28.09 -8.75
C VAL A 788 1.90 -29.39 -8.26
N LEU A 789 2.55 -30.52 -8.47
CA LEU A 789 2.16 -31.86 -8.02
C LEU A 789 3.20 -32.45 -7.05
N ALA A 790 3.92 -31.61 -6.31
CA ALA A 790 4.95 -32.06 -5.39
C ALA A 790 4.38 -33.04 -4.35
N GLY A 791 4.95 -34.24 -4.27
CA GLY A 791 4.47 -35.32 -3.39
C GLY A 791 3.09 -35.89 -3.70
N ALA A 792 2.51 -35.61 -4.88
CA ALA A 792 1.21 -36.16 -5.27
C ALA A 792 1.26 -37.68 -5.44
N GLN A 793 0.14 -38.35 -5.15
CA GLN A 793 -0.04 -39.80 -5.29
C GLN A 793 -0.74 -40.09 -6.63
N LEU A 794 -0.01 -40.62 -7.58
CA LEU A 794 -0.43 -40.85 -8.98
C LEU A 794 -0.36 -42.34 -9.36
N GLN A 795 -0.35 -43.25 -8.38
CA GLN A 795 -0.21 -44.68 -8.62
C GLN A 795 -1.36 -45.19 -9.51
N GLY A 796 -0.99 -45.87 -10.60
CA GLY A 796 -1.95 -46.39 -11.59
C GLY A 796 -2.78 -45.33 -12.32
N ALA A 797 -2.48 -44.03 -12.18
CA ALA A 797 -3.20 -42.97 -12.86
C ALA A 797 -3.01 -43.06 -14.38
N GLN A 798 -4.06 -42.69 -15.14
CA GLN A 798 -4.08 -42.76 -16.61
C GLN A 798 -3.83 -41.38 -17.23
N LEU A 799 -2.57 -41.05 -17.51
CA LEU A 799 -2.11 -39.75 -18.03
C LEU A 799 -1.69 -39.80 -19.52
N ALA A 800 -2.13 -40.80 -20.28
CA ALA A 800 -1.77 -40.92 -21.68
C ALA A 800 -2.05 -39.62 -22.46
N GLY A 801 -1.02 -39.09 -23.12
CA GLY A 801 -1.06 -37.86 -23.90
C GLY A 801 -1.35 -36.57 -23.10
N ALA A 802 -1.25 -36.59 -21.77
CA ALA A 802 -1.38 -35.38 -20.96
C ALA A 802 -0.21 -34.40 -21.18
N ASP A 803 -0.47 -33.11 -20.95
CA ASP A 803 0.54 -32.05 -21.02
C ASP A 803 0.95 -31.63 -19.60
N LEU A 804 2.18 -31.96 -19.19
CA LEU A 804 2.79 -31.61 -17.91
C LEU A 804 4.06 -30.75 -18.10
N ARG A 805 4.16 -30.02 -19.21
CA ARG A 805 5.32 -29.15 -19.47
C ARG A 805 5.50 -28.14 -18.34
N ASP A 806 6.73 -27.95 -17.89
CA ASP A 806 7.11 -27.02 -16.84
C ASP A 806 6.42 -27.28 -15.47
N ALA A 807 5.82 -28.45 -15.25
CA ALA A 807 5.19 -28.82 -13.98
C ALA A 807 6.21 -29.23 -12.91
N ASP A 808 5.87 -29.06 -11.63
CA ASP A 808 6.67 -29.50 -10.48
C ASP A 808 6.10 -30.80 -9.90
N LEU A 809 6.76 -31.92 -10.15
CA LEU A 809 6.45 -33.25 -9.64
C LEU A 809 7.50 -33.76 -8.64
N THR A 810 8.21 -32.86 -7.95
CA THR A 810 9.23 -33.25 -6.97
C THR A 810 8.65 -34.23 -5.93
N GLY A 811 9.28 -35.39 -5.80
CA GLY A 811 8.88 -36.45 -4.87
C GLY A 811 7.51 -37.08 -5.12
N ALA A 812 6.87 -36.87 -6.28
CA ALA A 812 5.60 -37.50 -6.60
C ALA A 812 5.75 -39.02 -6.74
N ASP A 813 4.74 -39.77 -6.29
CA ASP A 813 4.68 -41.23 -6.45
C ASP A 813 3.82 -41.57 -7.67
N MET A 814 4.49 -41.94 -8.76
CA MET A 814 3.88 -42.30 -10.04
C MET A 814 4.03 -43.79 -10.32
N MET A 815 4.26 -44.63 -9.33
CA MET A 815 4.51 -46.06 -9.54
C MET A 815 3.40 -46.70 -10.39
N GLY A 816 3.79 -47.34 -11.49
CA GLY A 816 2.86 -48.00 -12.42
C GLY A 816 1.90 -47.07 -13.18
N ALA A 817 2.10 -45.75 -13.15
CA ALA A 817 1.27 -44.81 -13.91
C ALA A 817 1.44 -44.98 -15.43
N MET A 818 0.35 -44.75 -16.18
CA MET A 818 0.34 -44.81 -17.64
C MET A 818 0.62 -43.43 -18.24
N LEU A 819 1.86 -43.20 -18.66
CA LEU A 819 2.40 -41.91 -19.11
C LEU A 819 2.78 -41.93 -20.61
N VAL A 820 2.15 -42.82 -21.40
CA VAL A 820 2.46 -42.98 -22.82
C VAL A 820 2.24 -41.66 -23.58
N LYS A 821 3.28 -41.20 -24.30
CA LYS A 821 3.31 -39.95 -25.07
C LYS A 821 2.99 -38.67 -24.27
N VAL A 822 3.18 -38.69 -22.95
CA VAL A 822 3.03 -37.51 -22.10
C VAL A 822 4.06 -36.44 -22.47
N GLN A 823 3.69 -35.16 -22.36
CA GLN A 823 4.63 -34.04 -22.47
C GLN A 823 5.12 -33.66 -21.07
N LEU A 824 6.41 -33.79 -20.82
CA LEU A 824 7.09 -33.53 -19.54
C LEU A 824 8.28 -32.57 -19.76
N ASP A 825 8.30 -31.80 -20.85
CA ASP A 825 9.39 -30.88 -21.14
C ASP A 825 9.61 -29.91 -19.97
N ARG A 826 10.85 -29.73 -19.53
CA ARG A 826 11.27 -28.81 -18.46
C ARG A 826 10.56 -29.01 -17.11
N CYS A 827 9.94 -30.17 -16.88
CA CYS A 827 9.34 -30.46 -15.58
C CYS A 827 10.41 -30.73 -14.50
N ARG A 828 10.05 -30.54 -13.24
CA ARG A 828 10.85 -30.94 -12.08
C ARG A 828 10.33 -32.29 -11.60
N LEU A 829 11.18 -33.31 -11.60
CA LEU A 829 10.89 -34.68 -11.17
C LEU A 829 11.89 -35.13 -10.10
N GLU A 830 12.53 -34.18 -9.42
CA GLU A 830 13.56 -34.45 -8.42
C GLU A 830 13.02 -35.42 -7.36
N GLY A 831 13.70 -36.56 -7.17
CA GLY A 831 13.32 -37.59 -6.21
C GLY A 831 11.97 -38.28 -6.45
N ALA A 832 11.29 -38.06 -7.59
CA ALA A 832 10.03 -38.72 -7.90
C ALA A 832 10.19 -40.23 -8.11
N ASP A 833 9.16 -41.01 -7.79
CA ASP A 833 9.12 -42.45 -8.07
C ASP A 833 8.37 -42.74 -9.37
N LEU A 834 9.12 -43.07 -10.42
CA LEU A 834 8.61 -43.49 -11.72
C LEU A 834 8.85 -44.99 -11.97
N SER A 835 9.03 -45.78 -10.92
CA SER A 835 9.25 -47.23 -11.05
C SER A 835 8.06 -47.90 -11.76
N ASP A 836 8.37 -48.83 -12.66
CA ASP A 836 7.39 -49.58 -13.45
C ASP A 836 6.41 -48.70 -14.27
N THR A 837 6.74 -47.43 -14.53
CA THR A 837 5.91 -46.54 -15.36
C THR A 837 6.01 -46.85 -16.84
N ALA A 838 4.92 -46.59 -17.58
CA ALA A 838 4.89 -46.67 -19.03
C ALA A 838 5.12 -45.28 -19.64
N LEU A 839 6.38 -44.93 -19.95
CA LEU A 839 6.82 -43.64 -20.50
C LEU A 839 7.13 -43.70 -22.01
N ALA A 840 6.66 -44.74 -22.70
CA ALA A 840 6.94 -44.91 -24.12
C ALA A 840 6.53 -43.67 -24.94
N GLY A 841 7.48 -43.12 -25.70
CA GLY A 841 7.31 -41.90 -26.50
C GLY A 841 7.08 -40.61 -25.71
N ALA A 842 7.31 -40.60 -24.40
CA ALA A 842 7.21 -39.39 -23.57
C ALA A 842 8.29 -38.36 -23.93
N ASN A 843 7.96 -37.09 -23.77
CA ASN A 843 8.88 -35.99 -24.04
C ASN A 843 9.39 -35.36 -22.74
N LEU A 844 10.63 -35.64 -22.35
CA LEU A 844 11.27 -35.16 -21.12
C LEU A 844 12.41 -34.16 -21.41
N THR A 845 12.34 -33.41 -22.51
CA THR A 845 13.45 -32.50 -22.86
C THR A 845 13.70 -31.51 -21.73
N LYS A 846 14.95 -31.37 -21.32
CA LYS A 846 15.38 -30.46 -20.23
C LYS A 846 14.66 -30.66 -18.89
N ALA A 847 14.01 -31.79 -18.67
CA ALA A 847 13.42 -32.12 -17.37
C ALA A 847 14.52 -32.36 -16.32
N ASP A 848 14.24 -32.07 -15.06
CA ASP A 848 15.14 -32.37 -13.95
C ASP A 848 14.67 -33.64 -13.22
N LEU A 849 15.34 -34.76 -13.47
CA LEU A 849 15.09 -36.05 -12.84
C LEU A 849 16.13 -36.38 -11.76
N SER A 850 16.76 -35.37 -11.16
CA SER A 850 17.82 -35.62 -10.18
C SER A 850 17.30 -36.47 -9.01
N GLY A 851 17.96 -37.60 -8.73
CA GLY A 851 17.55 -38.55 -7.69
C GLY A 851 16.27 -39.36 -7.96
N ALA A 852 15.61 -39.16 -9.11
CA ALA A 852 14.38 -39.87 -9.45
C ALA A 852 14.60 -41.39 -9.57
N GLN A 853 13.59 -42.18 -9.23
CA GLN A 853 13.60 -43.63 -9.41
C GLN A 853 12.94 -43.99 -10.74
N LEU A 854 13.67 -44.61 -11.66
CA LEU A 854 13.17 -45.10 -12.95
C LEU A 854 13.36 -46.61 -13.09
N LEU A 855 13.32 -47.34 -11.96
CA LEU A 855 13.53 -48.78 -11.92
C LEU A 855 12.51 -49.49 -12.84
N ARG A 856 13.01 -50.21 -13.84
CA ARG A 856 12.19 -50.95 -14.83
C ARG A 856 11.19 -50.10 -15.63
N ALA A 857 11.32 -48.78 -15.63
CA ALA A 857 10.44 -47.92 -16.43
C ALA A 857 10.63 -48.19 -17.93
N ASP A 858 9.53 -48.17 -18.69
CA ASP A 858 9.57 -48.25 -20.15
C ASP A 858 9.82 -46.87 -20.76
N LEU A 859 11.06 -46.62 -21.20
CA LEU A 859 11.53 -45.36 -21.79
C LEU A 859 11.68 -45.46 -23.31
N SER A 860 11.09 -46.48 -23.95
CA SER A 860 11.22 -46.72 -25.39
C SER A 860 10.73 -45.51 -26.20
N GLY A 861 11.58 -44.98 -27.09
CA GLY A 861 11.28 -43.80 -27.88
C GLY A 861 11.12 -42.48 -27.10
N ALA A 862 11.40 -42.44 -25.80
CA ALA A 862 11.30 -41.23 -25.00
C ALA A 862 12.44 -40.23 -25.32
N ASN A 863 12.18 -38.93 -25.13
CA ASN A 863 13.14 -37.86 -25.41
C ASN A 863 13.67 -37.21 -24.13
N PHE A 864 14.93 -37.46 -23.77
CA PHE A 864 15.62 -36.88 -22.61
C PHE A 864 16.66 -35.82 -22.99
N THR A 865 16.57 -35.22 -24.18
CA THR A 865 17.58 -34.25 -24.64
C THR A 865 17.74 -33.11 -23.64
N GLY A 866 18.94 -32.94 -23.08
CA GLY A 866 19.27 -31.92 -22.09
C GLY A 866 18.66 -32.13 -20.70
N ALA A 867 18.07 -33.30 -20.42
CA ALA A 867 17.54 -33.62 -19.11
C ALA A 867 18.66 -33.82 -18.07
N GLN A 868 18.37 -33.46 -16.82
CA GLN A 868 19.28 -33.69 -15.69
C GLN A 868 18.94 -35.04 -15.05
N LEU A 869 19.91 -35.94 -14.93
CA LEU A 869 19.73 -37.26 -14.34
C LEU A 869 20.73 -37.52 -13.21
N ALA A 870 21.16 -36.45 -12.53
CA ALA A 870 22.09 -36.55 -11.41
C ALA A 870 21.51 -37.48 -10.35
N ARG A 871 22.19 -38.59 -10.07
CA ARG A 871 21.81 -39.64 -9.10
C ARG A 871 20.49 -40.33 -9.38
N ALA A 872 19.93 -40.16 -10.59
CA ALA A 872 18.73 -40.89 -10.99
C ALA A 872 19.02 -42.39 -11.09
N ASN A 873 18.09 -43.21 -10.62
CA ASN A 873 18.20 -44.67 -10.70
C ASN A 873 17.60 -45.17 -12.01
N LEU A 874 18.46 -45.45 -12.99
CA LEU A 874 18.09 -45.96 -14.30
C LEU A 874 18.17 -47.49 -14.41
N GLN A 875 18.37 -48.20 -13.30
CA GLN A 875 18.59 -49.63 -13.31
C GLN A 875 17.39 -50.37 -13.92
N GLY A 876 17.65 -51.20 -14.94
CA GLY A 876 16.62 -52.03 -15.56
C GLY A 876 15.61 -51.25 -16.42
N ALA A 877 15.75 -49.93 -16.58
CA ALA A 877 14.92 -49.15 -17.49
C ALA A 877 15.08 -49.66 -18.93
N ILE A 878 13.97 -49.73 -19.66
CA ILE A 878 13.91 -50.24 -21.03
C ILE A 878 14.12 -49.08 -22.00
N LEU A 879 15.18 -49.14 -22.81
CA LEU A 879 15.49 -48.17 -23.85
C LEU A 879 15.59 -48.88 -25.20
N ASP A 880 15.18 -48.19 -26.26
CA ASP A 880 15.33 -48.66 -27.64
C ASP A 880 16.28 -47.76 -28.45
N GLY A 881 16.34 -47.98 -29.77
CA GLY A 881 17.12 -47.15 -30.69
C GLY A 881 16.53 -45.76 -30.92
N ALA A 882 15.26 -45.54 -30.56
CA ALA A 882 14.57 -44.27 -30.72
C ALA A 882 14.66 -43.39 -29.46
N THR A 883 15.01 -43.95 -28.29
CA THR A 883 15.22 -43.18 -27.06
C THR A 883 16.37 -42.19 -27.22
N GLN A 884 16.08 -40.90 -27.09
CA GLN A 884 17.07 -39.81 -27.15
C GLN A 884 17.59 -39.56 -25.74
N LEU A 885 18.87 -39.80 -25.49
CA LEU A 885 19.51 -39.62 -24.18
C LEU A 885 20.93 -39.13 -24.39
N ASP A 886 21.35 -38.13 -23.61
CA ASP A 886 22.68 -37.56 -23.74
C ASP A 886 23.78 -38.64 -23.56
N PRO A 887 24.91 -38.56 -24.29
CA PRO A 887 25.92 -39.62 -24.29
C PRO A 887 26.42 -40.02 -22.90
N LYS A 888 26.54 -39.05 -21.97
CA LYS A 888 26.89 -39.29 -20.56
C LYS A 888 25.87 -40.20 -19.89
N TRP A 889 24.58 -39.84 -19.95
CA TRP A 889 23.53 -40.58 -19.28
C TRP A 889 23.22 -41.92 -19.95
N ARG A 890 23.43 -42.03 -21.27
CA ARG A 890 23.39 -43.32 -21.96
C ARG A 890 24.47 -44.26 -21.44
N LEU A 891 25.68 -43.76 -21.23
CA LEU A 891 26.76 -44.52 -20.61
C LEU A 891 26.40 -44.91 -19.17
N VAL A 892 25.88 -43.99 -18.36
CA VAL A 892 25.45 -44.28 -16.97
C VAL A 892 24.38 -45.36 -16.94
N TRP A 893 23.35 -45.29 -17.79
CA TRP A 893 22.33 -46.34 -17.90
C TRP A 893 22.93 -47.69 -18.30
N GLU A 894 23.85 -47.72 -19.28
CA GLU A 894 24.53 -48.95 -19.67
C GLU A 894 25.31 -49.56 -18.49
N LEU A 895 26.03 -48.74 -17.73
CA LEU A 895 26.79 -49.20 -16.56
C LEU A 895 25.87 -49.70 -15.45
N ALA A 896 24.78 -48.99 -15.16
CA ALA A 896 23.81 -49.34 -14.12
C ALA A 896 23.00 -50.60 -14.46
N THR A 897 22.65 -50.80 -15.73
CA THR A 897 21.76 -51.90 -16.16
C THR A 897 22.51 -53.10 -16.71
N LYS A 898 23.57 -52.89 -17.48
CA LYS A 898 24.32 -53.97 -18.16
C LYS A 898 25.66 -54.27 -17.50
N GLY A 899 26.14 -53.39 -16.62
CA GLY A 899 27.48 -53.47 -16.02
C GLY A 899 28.56 -52.83 -16.89
N GLY A 900 29.67 -52.47 -16.26
CA GLY A 900 30.87 -51.89 -16.85
C GLY A 900 32.14 -52.74 -16.65
N ALA A 901 32.01 -54.02 -16.34
CA ALA A 901 33.15 -54.89 -16.10
C ALA A 901 34.15 -54.84 -17.28
N TRP A 902 35.44 -54.64 -16.96
CA TRP A 902 36.56 -54.55 -17.91
C TRP A 902 36.48 -53.42 -18.95
N ARG A 903 35.51 -52.51 -18.82
CA ARG A 903 35.28 -51.44 -19.80
C ARG A 903 36.33 -50.34 -19.63
N ASN A 904 36.73 -49.72 -20.76
CA ASN A 904 37.55 -48.52 -20.72
C ASN A 904 36.69 -47.27 -20.50
N LEU A 905 36.84 -46.65 -19.34
CA LEU A 905 36.13 -45.46 -18.85
C LEU A 905 37.11 -44.34 -18.46
N GLU A 906 38.36 -44.42 -18.93
CA GLU A 906 39.41 -43.46 -18.62
C GLU A 906 38.99 -42.04 -19.03
N GLY A 907 39.15 -41.08 -18.11
CA GLY A 907 38.79 -39.68 -18.30
C GLY A 907 37.29 -39.40 -18.54
N LYS A 908 36.41 -40.39 -18.40
CA LYS A 908 34.97 -40.17 -18.61
C LYS A 908 34.35 -39.38 -17.47
N ASP A 909 33.38 -38.53 -17.81
CA ASP A 909 32.57 -37.83 -16.83
C ASP A 909 31.38 -38.69 -16.38
N LEU A 910 31.50 -39.21 -15.16
CA LEU A 910 30.49 -39.97 -14.41
C LEU A 910 30.10 -39.23 -13.13
N SER A 911 30.37 -37.93 -13.04
CA SER A 911 29.99 -37.13 -11.88
C SER A 911 28.49 -37.17 -11.68
N LEU A 912 28.08 -37.28 -10.41
CA LEU A 912 26.69 -37.44 -9.99
C LEU A 912 25.99 -38.66 -10.63
N ALA A 913 26.70 -39.67 -11.14
CA ALA A 913 26.04 -40.84 -11.70
C ALA A 913 25.37 -41.71 -10.62
N GLY A 914 24.18 -42.25 -10.91
CA GLY A 914 23.54 -43.30 -10.11
C GLY A 914 24.01 -44.68 -10.57
N LEU A 915 25.00 -45.25 -9.89
CA LEU A 915 25.66 -46.53 -10.19
C LEU A 915 25.58 -47.51 -9.02
N ARG A 916 24.56 -47.37 -8.17
CA ARG A 916 24.30 -48.28 -7.06
C ARG A 916 24.25 -49.72 -7.56
N ARG A 917 24.99 -50.63 -6.91
CA ARG A 917 25.12 -52.06 -7.28
C ARG A 917 25.66 -52.33 -8.69
N ALA A 918 26.23 -51.34 -9.37
CA ALA A 918 26.80 -51.56 -10.69
C ALA A 918 28.00 -52.51 -10.62
N ASN A 919 28.13 -53.40 -11.61
CA ASN A 919 29.31 -54.24 -11.76
C ASN A 919 30.37 -53.53 -12.61
N LEU A 920 31.39 -52.99 -11.95
CA LEU A 920 32.55 -52.29 -12.50
C LEU A 920 33.85 -53.09 -12.35
N THR A 921 33.75 -54.41 -12.15
CA THR A 921 34.92 -55.30 -11.95
C THR A 921 35.95 -55.14 -13.07
N GLY A 922 37.18 -54.75 -12.73
CA GLY A 922 38.27 -54.56 -13.69
C GLY A 922 38.11 -53.36 -14.63
N ALA A 923 37.15 -52.46 -14.40
CA ALA A 923 36.95 -51.27 -15.22
C ALA A 923 38.16 -50.32 -15.13
N LYS A 924 38.54 -49.69 -16.24
CA LYS A 924 39.58 -48.65 -16.27
C LYS A 924 38.94 -47.28 -16.09
N LEU A 925 39.03 -46.71 -14.90
CA LEU A 925 38.42 -45.44 -14.48
C LEU A 925 39.48 -44.37 -14.15
N ALA A 926 40.72 -44.57 -14.62
CA ALA A 926 41.80 -43.63 -14.37
C ALA A 926 41.42 -42.24 -14.88
N LEU A 927 41.72 -41.20 -14.08
CA LEU A 927 41.37 -39.80 -14.36
C LEU A 927 39.86 -39.53 -14.59
N ALA A 928 38.98 -40.51 -14.34
CA ALA A 928 37.54 -40.31 -14.50
C ALA A 928 37.01 -39.34 -13.44
N ASN A 929 35.99 -38.58 -13.80
CA ASN A 929 35.28 -37.73 -12.85
C ASN A 929 34.08 -38.49 -12.30
N LEU A 930 34.14 -38.91 -11.04
CA LEU A 930 33.08 -39.61 -10.29
C LEU A 930 32.62 -38.76 -9.09
N LYS A 931 32.88 -37.44 -9.11
CA LYS A 931 32.52 -36.53 -8.04
C LYS A 931 31.04 -36.70 -7.69
N GLN A 932 30.77 -36.98 -6.42
CA GLN A 932 29.43 -37.18 -5.86
C GLN A 932 28.56 -38.24 -6.56
N ALA A 933 29.18 -39.19 -7.27
CA ALA A 933 28.49 -40.34 -7.82
C ALA A 933 28.03 -41.29 -6.70
N ASP A 934 26.91 -41.97 -6.90
CA ASP A 934 26.44 -43.03 -6.03
C ASP A 934 26.87 -44.39 -6.56
N LEU A 935 27.88 -44.97 -5.93
CA LEU A 935 28.45 -46.29 -6.17
C LEU A 935 28.19 -47.23 -4.98
N SER A 936 27.17 -46.94 -4.15
CA SER A 936 26.85 -47.79 -3.01
C SER A 936 26.61 -49.24 -3.46
N GLU A 937 27.15 -50.18 -2.71
CA GLU A 937 27.08 -51.63 -2.99
C GLU A 937 27.62 -52.04 -4.38
N ALA A 938 28.37 -51.19 -5.07
CA ALA A 938 28.94 -51.52 -6.37
C ALA A 938 30.04 -52.58 -6.28
N GLN A 939 30.17 -53.40 -7.31
CA GLN A 939 31.25 -54.39 -7.43
C GLN A 939 32.35 -53.83 -8.32
N ALA A 940 33.45 -53.36 -7.74
CA ALA A 940 34.57 -52.73 -8.45
C ALA A 940 35.92 -53.41 -8.12
N VAL A 941 35.89 -54.74 -7.97
CA VAL A 941 37.07 -55.57 -7.77
C VAL A 941 38.09 -55.34 -8.89
N LYS A 942 39.36 -55.07 -8.55
CA LYS A 942 40.45 -54.76 -9.51
C LYS A 942 40.20 -53.58 -10.45
N ALA A 943 39.22 -52.72 -10.17
CA ALA A 943 39.00 -51.50 -10.96
C ALA A 943 40.15 -50.51 -10.77
N ASP A 944 40.44 -49.71 -11.79
CA ASP A 944 41.52 -48.71 -11.76
C ASP A 944 40.96 -47.30 -11.68
N PHE A 945 40.94 -46.71 -10.49
CA PHE A 945 40.54 -45.33 -10.19
C PHE A 945 41.74 -44.38 -10.05
N SER A 946 42.93 -44.73 -10.57
CA SER A 946 44.13 -43.91 -10.37
C SER A 946 43.92 -42.47 -10.87
N GLY A 947 44.16 -41.48 -10.01
CA GLY A 947 43.94 -40.06 -10.29
C GLY A 947 42.49 -39.64 -10.57
N ALA A 948 41.51 -40.52 -10.31
CA ALA A 948 40.10 -40.19 -10.48
C ALA A 948 39.62 -39.20 -9.40
N ASN A 949 38.61 -38.41 -9.74
CA ASN A 949 37.94 -37.51 -8.79
C ASN A 949 36.70 -38.22 -8.22
N LEU A 950 36.77 -38.67 -6.97
CA LEU A 950 35.67 -39.28 -6.21
C LEU A 950 35.23 -38.37 -5.04
N ASN A 951 35.49 -37.07 -5.11
CA ASN A 951 35.12 -36.12 -4.06
C ASN A 951 33.62 -36.23 -3.72
N GLY A 952 33.30 -36.54 -2.47
CA GLY A 952 31.94 -36.73 -1.98
C GLY A 952 31.17 -37.91 -2.58
N ALA A 953 31.83 -38.86 -3.28
CA ALA A 953 31.17 -40.04 -3.84
C ALA A 953 30.67 -40.98 -2.73
N ASN A 954 29.56 -41.67 -2.97
CA ASN A 954 29.01 -42.68 -2.07
C ASN A 954 29.48 -44.07 -2.50
N LEU A 955 30.34 -44.71 -1.73
CA LEU A 955 30.90 -46.05 -1.95
C LEU A 955 30.50 -47.00 -0.80
N GLN A 956 29.46 -46.66 -0.05
CA GLN A 956 28.99 -47.45 1.10
C GLN A 956 28.72 -48.90 0.69
N GLY A 957 29.31 -49.87 1.38
CA GLY A 957 29.12 -51.29 1.11
C GLY A 957 29.71 -51.78 -0.22
N ALA A 958 30.48 -50.97 -0.95
CA ALA A 958 31.07 -51.36 -2.22
C ALA A 958 32.18 -52.41 -2.03
N THR A 959 32.30 -53.35 -2.98
CA THR A 959 33.40 -54.32 -3.04
C THR A 959 34.51 -53.77 -3.92
N LEU A 960 35.60 -53.31 -3.29
CA LEU A 960 36.74 -52.61 -3.89
C LEU A 960 38.05 -53.39 -3.78
N THR A 961 37.97 -54.69 -3.55
CA THR A 961 39.12 -55.58 -3.37
C THR A 961 40.12 -55.45 -4.54
N ALA A 962 41.39 -55.23 -4.22
CA ALA A 962 42.50 -55.02 -5.16
C ALA A 962 42.29 -53.88 -6.19
N ALA A 963 41.39 -52.93 -5.92
CA ALA A 963 41.22 -51.74 -6.75
C ALA A 963 42.40 -50.77 -6.60
N LYS A 964 42.68 -49.97 -7.63
CA LYS A 964 43.72 -48.95 -7.60
C LYS A 964 43.11 -47.57 -7.42
N PHE A 965 43.59 -46.81 -6.45
CA PHE A 965 43.16 -45.46 -6.11
C PHE A 965 44.35 -44.51 -6.02
N SER A 966 45.52 -44.87 -6.56
CA SER A 966 46.72 -44.05 -6.41
C SER A 966 46.48 -42.63 -6.91
N LYS A 967 46.77 -41.62 -6.07
CA LYS A 967 46.51 -40.19 -6.32
C LYS A 967 45.05 -39.80 -6.57
N ALA A 968 44.08 -40.66 -6.26
CA ALA A 968 42.66 -40.33 -6.39
C ALA A 968 42.21 -39.35 -5.30
N ASP A 969 41.23 -38.51 -5.63
CA ASP A 969 40.61 -37.60 -4.66
C ASP A 969 39.33 -38.21 -4.10
N LEU A 970 39.36 -38.70 -2.87
CA LEU A 970 38.22 -39.27 -2.14
C LEU A 970 37.75 -38.35 -1.00
N GLN A 971 38.08 -37.06 -1.04
CA GLN A 971 37.70 -36.13 0.03
C GLN A 971 36.18 -36.16 0.27
N GLY A 972 35.78 -36.37 1.53
CA GLY A 972 34.37 -36.45 1.93
C GLY A 972 33.59 -37.65 1.38
N ALA A 973 34.24 -38.64 0.76
CA ALA A 973 33.57 -39.82 0.25
C ALA A 973 33.00 -40.70 1.38
N ASN A 974 31.91 -41.41 1.11
CA ASN A 974 31.33 -42.38 2.05
C ASN A 974 31.81 -43.80 1.72
N LEU A 975 32.68 -44.37 2.54
CA LEU A 975 33.26 -45.72 2.39
C LEU A 975 32.74 -46.68 3.46
N GLU A 976 31.68 -46.33 4.20
CA GLU A 976 31.18 -47.14 5.31
C GLU A 976 30.83 -48.57 4.84
N ASN A 977 31.28 -49.58 5.58
CA ASN A 977 31.11 -51.00 5.26
C ASN A 977 31.70 -51.44 3.91
N ALA A 978 32.51 -50.63 3.23
CA ALA A 978 33.17 -51.02 1.99
C ALA A 978 34.34 -51.99 2.25
N ASP A 979 34.62 -52.86 1.28
CA ASP A 979 35.77 -53.78 1.33
C ASP A 979 36.89 -53.30 0.40
N LEU A 980 37.96 -52.75 0.97
CA LEU A 980 39.15 -52.26 0.27
C LEU A 980 40.33 -53.24 0.35
N SER A 981 40.09 -54.51 0.68
CA SER A 981 41.19 -55.47 0.90
C SER A 981 42.14 -55.55 -0.30
N GLY A 982 43.44 -55.33 -0.07
CA GLY A 982 44.49 -55.32 -1.10
C GLY A 982 44.47 -54.12 -2.05
N ALA A 983 43.66 -53.09 -1.78
CA ALA A 983 43.57 -51.89 -2.63
C ALA A 983 44.84 -51.00 -2.51
N ASP A 984 45.12 -50.23 -3.56
CA ASP A 984 46.28 -49.32 -3.63
C ASP A 984 45.83 -47.86 -3.52
N LEU A 985 45.92 -47.27 -2.33
CA LEU A 985 45.52 -45.89 -2.01
C LEU A 985 46.71 -44.94 -1.86
N ARG A 986 47.89 -45.28 -2.40
CA ARG A 986 49.08 -44.42 -2.28
C ARG A 986 48.83 -43.02 -2.81
N ASP A 987 49.24 -42.01 -2.03
CA ASP A 987 49.02 -40.59 -2.32
C ASP A 987 47.54 -40.18 -2.53
N ALA A 988 46.56 -41.02 -2.15
CA ALA A 988 45.14 -40.68 -2.25
C ALA A 988 44.73 -39.65 -1.18
N ASN A 989 43.71 -38.85 -1.47
CA ASN A 989 43.16 -37.88 -0.52
C ASN A 989 41.84 -38.39 0.07
N LEU A 990 41.84 -38.84 1.33
CA LEU A 990 40.66 -39.31 2.05
C LEU A 990 40.16 -38.29 3.08
N PHE A 991 40.63 -37.04 3.07
CA PHE A 991 40.25 -36.05 4.08
C PHE A 991 38.71 -35.96 4.25
N GLY A 992 38.23 -36.12 5.49
CA GLY A 992 36.80 -36.11 5.81
C GLY A 992 35.98 -37.28 5.26
N ALA A 993 36.60 -38.32 4.70
CA ALA A 993 35.88 -39.52 4.27
C ALA A 993 35.32 -40.31 5.46
N ARG A 994 34.11 -40.88 5.30
CA ARG A 994 33.47 -41.72 6.32
C ARG A 994 33.89 -43.17 6.10
N MET A 995 34.56 -43.79 7.08
CA MET A 995 35.15 -45.14 6.95
C MET A 995 34.72 -46.10 8.06
N GLU A 996 33.52 -45.92 8.63
CA GLU A 996 33.01 -46.83 9.67
C GLU A 996 32.83 -48.24 9.11
N ASN A 997 33.38 -49.25 9.80
CA ASN A 997 33.38 -50.66 9.38
C ASN A 997 33.99 -50.94 7.99
N THR A 998 34.82 -50.05 7.45
CA THR A 998 35.54 -50.29 6.20
C THR A 998 36.64 -51.33 6.41
N VAL A 999 36.75 -52.32 5.53
CA VAL A 999 37.79 -53.37 5.59
C VAL A 999 39.03 -52.92 4.84
N LEU A 1000 40.19 -52.86 5.52
CA LEU A 1000 41.46 -52.35 4.98
C LEU A 1000 42.59 -53.40 4.94
N LEU A 1001 42.27 -54.70 4.96
CA LEU A 1001 43.27 -55.78 5.00
C LEU A 1001 44.26 -55.66 3.81
N GLU A 1002 45.58 -55.65 4.08
CA GLU A 1002 46.64 -55.53 3.04
C GLU A 1002 46.53 -54.29 2.12
N THR A 1003 45.86 -53.22 2.57
CA THR A 1003 45.70 -51.98 1.80
C THR A 1003 46.98 -51.14 1.84
N LYS A 1004 47.39 -50.57 0.70
CA LYS A 1004 48.58 -49.70 0.61
C LYS A 1004 48.18 -48.25 0.80
N LEU A 1005 48.68 -47.60 1.85
CA LEU A 1005 48.30 -46.23 2.24
C LEU A 1005 49.45 -45.21 2.20
N SER A 1006 50.67 -45.60 1.82
CA SER A 1006 51.83 -44.70 1.92
C SER A 1006 51.61 -43.40 1.14
N GLY A 1007 51.82 -42.26 1.80
CA GLY A 1007 51.62 -40.91 1.29
C GLY A 1007 50.16 -40.41 1.28
N ALA A 1008 49.17 -41.24 1.64
CA ALA A 1008 47.75 -40.88 1.63
C ALA A 1008 47.40 -39.89 2.75
N ILE A 1009 46.45 -38.99 2.48
CA ILE A 1009 45.84 -38.11 3.48
C ILE A 1009 44.64 -38.83 4.07
N MET A 1010 44.66 -39.15 5.36
CA MET A 1010 43.62 -39.91 6.05
C MET A 1010 42.40 -39.04 6.40
N PRO A 1011 41.27 -39.63 6.81
CA PRO A 1011 40.04 -38.89 7.15
C PRO A 1011 40.20 -37.75 8.16
N ASP A 1012 41.10 -37.88 9.13
CA ASP A 1012 41.40 -36.87 10.14
C ASP A 1012 42.40 -35.78 9.67
N GLY A 1013 42.92 -35.91 8.45
CA GLY A 1013 43.91 -35.03 7.85
C GLY A 1013 45.36 -35.37 8.16
N SER A 1014 45.62 -36.46 8.90
CA SER A 1014 46.97 -37.01 9.03
C SER A 1014 47.46 -37.59 7.70
N ARG A 1015 48.78 -37.69 7.54
CA ARG A 1015 49.40 -38.32 6.36
C ARG A 1015 50.06 -39.63 6.79
N GLU A 1016 49.70 -40.73 6.14
CA GLU A 1016 50.31 -42.03 6.39
C GLU A 1016 51.66 -42.12 5.68
N ASP A 1017 52.69 -42.57 6.40
CA ASP A 1017 54.06 -42.65 5.90
C ASP A 1017 54.31 -43.93 5.08
#